data_AF-A0A8T5NWW2-F1
#
_entry.id   AF-A0A8T5NWW2-F1
#
_cell.length_a   1.000
_cell.length_b   1.000
_cell.length_c   1.000
_cell.angle_alpha   90.00
_cell.angle_beta   90.00
_cell.angle_gamma   90.00
#
_symmetry.space_group_name_H-M   'P 1'
#
loop_
_entity.id
_entity.type
_entity.pdbx_description
1 polymer ?
#
loop_
_entity_poly.entity_id
_entity_poly.type
_entity_poly.pdbx_seq_one_letter_code
_entity_poly.pdbx_strand_id
1 'polypeptide(L)'
;MSEHSGNHGANKPAGKWDPLLAEIEGGSSRWDPTNHPVGYILGVSPGFSQMGQGEERLINMGLARKIVKAARLGFDFTEIDYEALSEMYEPYVDKLIKHVKEVQNMEVGLHLPVKVDLCIANAFEWKEMHEILRKGAYSAREVIGAKFFLFHTSSRIRPHVTFTVGHQEHSVQQNSFSGMNLGQWMSEVDKGNFTDPKTGNNIKLPSGKSMQQWFKARFTKVLFHVMGLAGDVGMLTFLERHEDFRKGAEEAGKELGILRDKIWFSTVKNKMLEKYSENAENAQSIINSRREYYRRLYSNQFSGAQLEQVIDQQLRTDREYNSALDQIQGTIPIIREIQRAVHEKDLSFGYQQEREKEELMAQWVNEGVRPDETLGKLSPRYKKHQTYQEVIHYVQRTDFDKVFDFWTTKGSECEEQVAYRAVAKYMYWIKDPIWMDIVGDYDPDSIIKCADLGRSQYNKDIFKEFDITGEKKHFEEKKSHSEKKKTTVDELVEKMITAVACKYIEGHLYVSGDILGMAAEFPEFKHLKDESVYKYTKDAKMMIFIETSMPPEGQEGELRIMSAHDHVTLVKHLDKGEITGYTMDFEHLTVNFVRVTDDIKSLKEGDAKYIKMMHINAPRPIIGAHAPIPLMSHDMFVIYEWLFDLRKKGMKNAYFIWEMGGFGIDQSAIAFRNMVIELAKGTGPKDLPQEFYGIDDTLWAAQHVAIRNHGLDPLKGMIMVPEVDHGVFSKAAHEKGKAKEWEEEKYKY
;
A
#
# COMPACT_ATOMS: atom_id res chain seq x y z
N MET A 1 -76.03 -8.85 9.95
CA MET A 1 -74.77 -9.18 9.24
C MET A 1 -73.79 -9.61 10.30
N SER A 2 -73.21 -10.80 10.13
CA SER A 2 -72.48 -11.61 11.09
C SER A 2 -71.15 -11.00 11.53
N GLU A 3 -70.91 -11.02 12.84
CA GLU A 3 -69.59 -10.81 13.44
C GLU A 3 -68.68 -12.01 13.13
N HIS A 4 -67.54 -11.73 12.50
CA HIS A 4 -66.40 -12.64 12.44
C HIS A 4 -65.24 -11.95 13.15
N SER A 5 -65.16 -12.15 14.47
CA SER A 5 -63.96 -11.91 15.26
C SER A 5 -62.97 -13.05 15.00
N GLY A 6 -62.19 -12.90 13.93
CA GLY A 6 -61.01 -13.72 13.70
C GLY A 6 -60.01 -13.50 14.84
N ASN A 7 -59.86 -14.52 15.66
CA ASN A 7 -58.86 -14.60 16.72
C ASN A 7 -57.48 -14.77 16.06
N HIS A 8 -56.85 -13.66 15.68
CA HIS A 8 -55.43 -13.67 15.34
C HIS A 8 -54.66 -13.95 16.62
N GLY A 9 -54.12 -15.16 16.72
CA GLY A 9 -53.18 -15.55 17.76
C GLY A 9 -52.07 -14.51 17.80
N ALA A 10 -52.08 -13.68 18.83
CA ALA A 10 -50.96 -12.82 19.16
C ALA A 10 -49.76 -13.74 19.36
N ASN A 11 -48.79 -13.67 18.44
CA ASN A 11 -47.44 -14.16 18.69
C ASN A 11 -47.03 -13.60 20.05
N LYS A 12 -46.80 -14.49 21.02
CA LYS A 12 -46.19 -14.12 22.29
C LYS A 12 -44.94 -13.30 21.97
N PRO A 13 -44.73 -12.12 22.59
CA PRO A 13 -43.49 -11.40 22.41
C PRO A 13 -42.35 -12.36 22.72
N ALA A 14 -41.34 -12.39 21.84
CA ALA A 14 -40.11 -13.15 22.03
C ALA A 14 -39.67 -13.01 23.50
N GLY A 15 -39.41 -14.14 24.14
CA GLY A 15 -39.29 -14.26 25.59
C GLY A 15 -38.44 -13.13 26.20
N LYS A 16 -38.91 -12.60 27.34
CA LYS A 16 -38.09 -11.73 28.18
C LYS A 16 -36.71 -12.36 28.35
N TRP A 17 -35.69 -11.54 28.13
CA TRP A 17 -34.27 -11.75 28.38
C TRP A 17 -33.97 -12.84 29.41
N ASP A 18 -33.14 -13.81 29.01
CA ASP A 18 -32.72 -14.92 29.87
C ASP A 18 -31.98 -14.38 31.11
N PRO A 19 -32.51 -14.62 32.33
CA PRO A 19 -31.85 -14.25 33.58
C PRO A 19 -30.41 -14.74 33.69
N LEU A 20 -30.05 -15.84 32.99
CA LEU A 20 -28.70 -16.40 33.02
C LEU A 20 -27.64 -15.43 32.46
N LEU A 21 -27.97 -14.64 31.43
CA LEU A 21 -27.05 -13.61 30.92
C LEU A 21 -26.88 -12.46 31.92
N ALA A 22 -27.97 -12.05 32.58
CA ALA A 22 -27.92 -11.02 33.61
C ALA A 22 -27.20 -11.47 34.90
N GLU A 23 -27.28 -12.75 35.25
CA GLU A 23 -26.58 -13.36 36.40
C GLU A 23 -25.09 -13.61 36.12
N ILE A 24 -24.72 -13.99 34.89
CA ILE A 24 -23.30 -14.09 34.48
C ILE A 24 -22.64 -12.70 34.45
N GLU A 25 -23.39 -11.64 34.16
CA GLU A 25 -22.89 -10.27 33.98
C GLU A 25 -22.88 -9.40 35.26
N GLY A 26 -23.37 -9.92 36.39
CA GLY A 26 -23.16 -9.32 37.71
C GLY A 26 -23.52 -7.84 37.82
N GLY A 27 -24.70 -7.40 37.37
CA GLY A 27 -25.32 -6.10 37.71
C GLY A 27 -24.53 -4.82 37.41
N SER A 28 -23.37 -4.91 36.75
CA SER A 28 -22.53 -3.77 36.36
C SER A 28 -22.89 -3.31 34.94
N SER A 29 -22.61 -2.04 34.61
CA SER A 29 -22.87 -1.53 33.25
C SER A 29 -22.11 -2.37 32.23
N ARG A 30 -22.76 -2.74 31.11
CA ARG A 30 -22.13 -3.48 30.00
C ARG A 30 -20.97 -2.75 29.34
N TRP A 31 -20.77 -1.50 29.70
CA TRP A 31 -19.66 -0.66 29.29
C TRP A 31 -18.87 -0.19 30.49
N ASP A 32 -17.57 -0.06 30.33
CA ASP A 32 -16.73 0.61 31.32
C ASP A 32 -16.89 2.16 31.25
N PRO A 33 -16.30 2.93 32.18
CA PRO A 33 -16.40 4.39 32.18
C PRO A 33 -15.85 5.11 30.94
N THR A 34 -15.18 4.38 30.05
CA THR A 34 -14.59 4.82 28.77
C THR A 34 -15.30 4.21 27.56
N ASN A 35 -16.50 3.62 27.76
CA ASN A 35 -17.31 2.98 26.74
C ASN A 35 -16.69 1.74 26.07
N HIS A 36 -15.69 1.11 26.70
CA HIS A 36 -15.26 -0.24 26.27
C HIS A 36 -16.34 -1.26 26.60
N PRO A 37 -16.54 -2.28 25.75
CA PRO A 37 -17.42 -3.39 26.09
C PRO A 37 -16.87 -4.16 27.30
N VAL A 38 -17.76 -4.61 28.18
CA VAL A 38 -17.46 -5.55 29.27
C VAL A 38 -18.13 -6.87 28.93
N GLY A 39 -17.34 -7.89 28.62
CA GLY A 39 -17.85 -9.13 28.02
C GLY A 39 -18.22 -8.97 26.55
N TYR A 40 -19.21 -9.73 26.09
CA TYR A 40 -19.66 -9.74 24.71
C TYR A 40 -20.98 -9.01 24.57
N ILE A 41 -20.99 -7.87 23.87
CA ILE A 41 -22.20 -7.08 23.65
C ILE A 41 -22.80 -7.47 22.30
N LEU A 42 -24.01 -8.01 22.34
CA LEU A 42 -24.77 -8.36 21.15
C LEU A 42 -25.42 -7.12 20.54
N GLY A 43 -25.08 -6.84 19.29
CA GLY A 43 -25.71 -5.81 18.48
C GLY A 43 -26.06 -6.29 17.08
N VAL A 44 -26.72 -5.42 16.35
CA VAL A 44 -27.09 -5.63 14.96
C VAL A 44 -26.85 -4.33 14.19
N SER A 45 -26.36 -4.45 12.96
CA SER A 45 -26.49 -3.39 11.97
C SER A 45 -27.71 -3.70 11.08
N PRO A 46 -28.78 -2.90 11.10
CA PRO A 46 -30.03 -3.19 10.40
C PRO A 46 -29.96 -3.04 8.88
N GLY A 47 -28.76 -2.73 8.34
CA GLY A 47 -28.43 -2.71 6.93
C GLY A 47 -28.87 -1.44 6.18
N PHE A 48 -28.43 -1.36 4.92
CA PHE A 48 -28.68 -0.24 4.03
C PHE A 48 -30.12 -0.26 3.47
N SER A 49 -30.73 0.91 3.33
CA SER A 49 -32.05 1.04 2.68
C SER A 49 -32.05 0.59 1.22
N GLN A 50 -30.88 0.66 0.57
CA GLN A 50 -30.69 0.28 -0.82
C GLN A 50 -30.88 -1.22 -1.07
N MET A 51 -30.67 -2.04 -0.04
CA MET A 51 -30.85 -3.50 -0.12
C MET A 51 -32.30 -3.93 0.14
N GLY A 52 -33.12 -3.05 0.74
CA GLY A 52 -34.53 -3.30 1.00
C GLY A 52 -35.43 -3.04 -0.22
N GLN A 53 -36.56 -3.75 -0.29
CA GLN A 53 -37.63 -3.45 -1.25
C GLN A 53 -38.91 -3.00 -0.52
N GLY A 54 -39.71 -2.14 -1.16
CA GLY A 54 -41.01 -1.71 -0.64
C GLY A 54 -40.95 -1.02 0.73
N GLU A 55 -41.74 -1.52 1.68
CA GLU A 55 -41.82 -0.98 3.05
C GLU A 55 -40.52 -1.14 3.83
N GLU A 56 -39.75 -2.20 3.60
CA GLU A 56 -38.47 -2.42 4.28
C GLU A 56 -37.46 -1.31 3.92
N ARG A 57 -37.44 -0.89 2.66
CA ARG A 57 -36.64 0.27 2.24
C ARG A 57 -37.05 1.52 3.00
N LEU A 58 -38.35 1.79 3.14
CA LEU A 58 -38.87 2.95 3.87
C LEU A 58 -38.61 2.89 5.38
N ILE A 59 -38.55 1.69 5.96
CA ILE A 59 -38.16 1.46 7.35
C ILE A 59 -36.66 1.74 7.53
N ASN A 60 -35.85 1.34 6.56
CA ASN A 60 -34.41 1.60 6.57
C ASN A 60 -34.07 3.06 6.17
N MET A 61 -35.03 3.85 5.69
CA MET A 61 -34.87 5.29 5.46
C MET A 61 -35.12 6.06 6.77
N GLY A 62 -34.03 6.49 7.42
CA GLY A 62 -34.05 7.31 8.61
C GLY A 62 -33.38 6.64 9.82
N LEU A 63 -32.45 7.36 10.45
CA LEU A 63 -31.56 6.79 11.48
C LEU A 63 -32.35 6.23 12.68
N ALA A 64 -33.37 6.95 13.15
CA ALA A 64 -34.19 6.50 14.29
C ALA A 64 -34.99 5.21 13.99
N ARG A 65 -35.37 4.98 12.73
CA ARG A 65 -36.13 3.78 12.35
C ARG A 65 -35.25 2.54 12.29
N LYS A 66 -34.00 2.69 11.83
CA LYS A 66 -32.95 1.66 11.92
C LYS A 66 -32.82 1.13 13.36
N ILE A 67 -32.75 2.05 14.34
CA ILE A 67 -32.73 1.74 15.78
C ILE A 67 -34.00 0.98 16.22
N VAL A 68 -35.19 1.42 15.83
CA VAL A 68 -36.44 0.72 16.20
C VAL A 68 -36.50 -0.71 15.62
N LYS A 69 -35.96 -0.93 14.41
CA LYS A 69 -35.90 -2.27 13.78
C LYS A 69 -35.07 -3.22 14.63
N ALA A 70 -33.88 -2.79 15.05
CA ALA A 70 -33.00 -3.57 15.92
C ALA A 70 -33.65 -3.92 17.27
N ALA A 71 -34.30 -2.94 17.92
CA ALA A 71 -35.00 -3.15 19.18
C ALA A 71 -36.12 -4.22 19.06
N ARG A 72 -36.85 -4.25 17.94
CA ARG A 72 -37.90 -5.26 17.69
C ARG A 72 -37.36 -6.69 17.56
N LEU A 73 -36.11 -6.84 17.15
CA LEU A 73 -35.42 -8.13 17.07
C LEU A 73 -34.82 -8.57 18.42
N GLY A 74 -34.93 -7.71 19.44
CA GLY A 74 -34.44 -7.97 20.79
C GLY A 74 -32.91 -7.87 20.91
N PHE A 75 -32.29 -6.97 20.14
CA PHE A 75 -30.91 -6.55 20.37
C PHE A 75 -30.87 -5.38 21.35
N ASP A 76 -29.80 -5.33 22.14
CA ASP A 76 -29.59 -4.27 23.14
C ASP A 76 -28.63 -3.18 22.65
N PHE A 77 -28.09 -3.37 21.45
CA PHE A 77 -27.19 -2.45 20.80
C PHE A 77 -27.49 -2.38 19.31
N THR A 78 -27.36 -1.20 18.72
CA THR A 78 -27.49 -1.01 17.26
C THR A 78 -26.29 -0.25 16.74
N GLU A 79 -25.64 -0.82 15.74
CA GLU A 79 -24.75 -0.04 14.90
C GLU A 79 -25.56 0.58 13.76
N ILE A 80 -25.38 1.88 13.55
CA ILE A 80 -26.12 2.63 12.55
C ILE A 80 -25.20 2.86 11.36
N ASP A 81 -25.52 2.26 10.21
CA ASP A 81 -24.80 2.56 8.97
C ASP A 81 -25.25 3.88 8.38
N TYR A 82 -24.28 4.77 8.12
CA TYR A 82 -24.48 5.90 7.23
C TYR A 82 -24.34 5.48 5.78
N GLU A 83 -25.41 5.64 5.02
CA GLU A 83 -25.37 5.62 3.56
C GLU A 83 -24.67 6.87 3.02
N ALA A 84 -24.98 8.00 3.64
CA ALA A 84 -24.39 9.28 3.31
C ALA A 84 -24.30 10.14 4.56
N LEU A 85 -23.23 10.93 4.62
CA LEU A 85 -23.03 11.88 5.72
C LEU A 85 -24.18 12.89 5.85
N SER A 86 -24.96 13.11 4.79
CA SER A 86 -26.15 13.98 4.82
C SER A 86 -27.26 13.49 5.77
N GLU A 87 -27.29 12.20 6.14
CA GLU A 87 -28.27 11.65 7.10
C GLU A 87 -28.15 12.31 8.49
N MET A 88 -26.99 12.88 8.84
CA MET A 88 -26.84 13.64 10.09
C MET A 88 -27.69 14.92 10.15
N TYR A 89 -28.15 15.41 9.00
CA TYR A 89 -28.99 16.62 8.89
C TYR A 89 -30.49 16.29 8.74
N GLU A 90 -30.88 15.03 8.97
CA GLU A 90 -32.29 14.65 9.04
C GLU A 90 -33.02 15.53 10.06
N PRO A 91 -34.20 16.09 9.72
CA PRO A 91 -34.94 16.95 10.64
C PRO A 91 -35.25 16.24 11.96
N TYR A 92 -34.86 16.87 13.08
CA TYR A 92 -35.08 16.37 14.45
C TYR A 92 -34.41 15.03 14.76
N VAL A 93 -33.41 14.62 14.00
CA VAL A 93 -32.77 13.31 14.15
C VAL A 93 -32.17 13.09 15.55
N ASP A 94 -31.59 14.14 16.14
CA ASP A 94 -31.09 14.16 17.52
C ASP A 94 -32.19 13.80 18.53
N LYS A 95 -33.35 14.44 18.42
CA LYS A 95 -34.50 14.22 19.30
C LYS A 95 -35.11 12.85 19.10
N LEU A 96 -35.21 12.40 17.84
CA LEU A 96 -35.77 11.10 17.51
C LEU A 96 -34.88 9.97 18.02
N ILE A 97 -33.57 10.02 17.78
CA ILE A 97 -32.62 9.03 18.29
C ILE A 97 -32.65 9.00 19.81
N LYS A 98 -32.55 10.17 20.47
CA LYS A 98 -32.62 10.26 21.93
C LYS A 98 -33.90 9.62 22.48
N HIS A 99 -35.05 9.94 21.88
CA HIS A 99 -36.33 9.37 22.28
C HIS A 99 -36.36 7.85 22.12
N VAL A 100 -35.86 7.30 21.00
CA VAL A 100 -35.82 5.85 20.79
C VAL A 100 -34.88 5.16 21.77
N LYS A 101 -33.69 5.73 22.04
CA LYS A 101 -32.75 5.20 23.04
C LYS A 101 -33.40 5.12 24.44
N GLU A 102 -34.09 6.19 24.84
CA GLU A 102 -34.79 6.25 26.14
C GLU A 102 -35.95 5.24 26.23
N VAL A 103 -36.76 5.12 25.17
CA VAL A 103 -37.95 4.23 25.15
C VAL A 103 -37.57 2.76 25.03
N GLN A 104 -36.56 2.43 24.22
CA GLN A 104 -36.12 1.06 23.98
C GLN A 104 -35.02 0.60 24.93
N ASN A 105 -34.48 1.49 25.76
CA ASN A 105 -33.32 1.24 26.61
C ASN A 105 -32.13 0.65 25.82
N MET A 106 -31.82 1.28 24.69
CA MET A 106 -30.85 0.76 23.73
C MET A 106 -29.73 1.78 23.49
N GLU A 107 -28.50 1.28 23.37
CA GLU A 107 -27.32 2.08 23.02
C GLU A 107 -26.96 1.91 21.55
N VAL A 108 -26.19 2.86 21.03
CA VAL A 108 -25.90 2.92 19.60
C VAL A 108 -24.42 3.17 19.30
N GLY A 109 -23.99 2.65 18.15
CA GLY A 109 -22.72 2.95 17.49
C GLY A 109 -22.99 3.58 16.13
N LEU A 110 -21.97 4.24 15.57
CA LEU A 110 -22.06 4.82 14.23
C LEU A 110 -21.06 4.16 13.29
N HIS A 111 -21.53 3.57 12.20
CA HIS A 111 -20.68 3.13 11.11
C HIS A 111 -20.67 4.22 10.02
N LEU A 112 -19.50 4.81 9.75
CA LEU A 112 -19.34 5.86 8.72
C LEU A 112 -19.51 5.28 7.31
N PRO A 113 -19.79 6.10 6.27
CA PRO A 113 -19.96 5.58 4.92
C PRO A 113 -18.77 4.73 4.46
N VAL A 114 -19.07 3.64 3.74
CA VAL A 114 -18.06 2.67 3.25
C VAL A 114 -16.95 3.32 2.41
N LYS A 115 -17.23 4.48 1.80
CA LYS A 115 -16.31 5.20 0.92
C LYS A 115 -15.18 5.96 1.63
N VAL A 116 -15.12 5.94 2.97
CA VAL A 116 -14.06 6.62 3.71
C VAL A 116 -12.76 5.83 3.56
N ASP A 117 -11.81 6.36 2.80
CA ASP A 117 -10.49 5.76 2.60
C ASP A 117 -9.39 6.69 3.13
N LEU A 118 -8.88 6.36 4.31
CA LEU A 118 -7.88 7.18 5.01
C LEU A 118 -6.44 6.83 4.61
N CYS A 119 -6.24 6.05 3.54
CA CYS A 119 -4.91 5.63 3.08
C CYS A 119 -4.41 6.44 1.88
N ILE A 120 -5.20 7.36 1.33
CA ILE A 120 -4.91 8.00 0.03
C ILE A 120 -3.96 9.20 0.17
N ALA A 121 -2.98 9.34 -0.72
CA ALA A 121 -2.08 10.50 -0.72
C ALA A 121 -2.56 11.68 -1.58
N ASN A 122 -3.47 11.46 -2.52
CA ASN A 122 -4.04 12.52 -3.38
C ASN A 122 -4.60 13.65 -2.51
N ALA A 123 -4.14 14.87 -2.73
CA ALA A 123 -4.41 16.00 -1.85
C ALA A 123 -5.91 16.34 -1.73
N PHE A 124 -6.67 16.22 -2.82
CA PHE A 124 -8.11 16.48 -2.81
C PHE A 124 -8.84 15.40 -2.01
N GLU A 125 -8.57 14.15 -2.32
CA GLU A 125 -9.25 12.99 -1.71
C GLU A 125 -8.86 12.88 -0.24
N TRP A 126 -7.59 13.09 0.11
CA TRP A 126 -7.14 13.16 1.49
C TRP A 126 -7.95 14.21 2.27
N LYS A 127 -8.14 15.41 1.71
CA LYS A 127 -8.92 16.47 2.39
C LYS A 127 -10.39 16.06 2.55
N GLU A 128 -11.00 15.50 1.51
CA GLU A 128 -12.39 15.04 1.53
C GLU A 128 -12.60 13.94 2.59
N MET A 129 -11.75 12.93 2.62
CA MET A 129 -11.83 11.83 3.58
C MET A 129 -11.61 12.32 5.01
N HIS A 130 -10.69 13.27 5.20
CA HIS A 130 -10.49 13.94 6.49
C HIS A 130 -11.72 14.73 6.94
N GLU A 131 -12.40 15.41 6.04
CA GLU A 131 -13.65 16.10 6.33
C GLU A 131 -14.78 15.14 6.74
N ILE A 132 -14.92 14.03 6.03
CA ILE A 132 -15.93 13.01 6.37
C ILE A 132 -15.63 12.42 7.75
N LEU A 133 -14.37 12.14 8.06
CA LEU A 133 -13.95 11.63 9.36
C LEU A 133 -14.31 12.61 10.50
N ARG A 134 -13.99 13.90 10.36
CA ARG A 134 -14.29 14.93 11.36
C ARG A 134 -15.79 15.10 11.59
N LYS A 135 -16.56 15.23 10.51
CA LYS A 135 -18.03 15.36 10.56
C LYS A 135 -18.68 14.09 11.11
N GLY A 136 -18.13 12.92 10.76
CA GLY A 136 -18.54 11.63 11.29
C GLY A 136 -18.36 11.54 12.80
N ALA A 137 -17.17 11.87 13.31
CA ALA A 137 -16.87 11.89 14.74
C ALA A 137 -17.79 12.88 15.50
N TYR A 138 -18.05 14.04 14.93
CA TYR A 138 -19.01 14.99 15.50
C TYR A 138 -20.42 14.45 15.56
N SER A 139 -20.91 13.94 14.42
CA SER A 139 -22.27 13.42 14.34
C SER A 139 -22.47 12.27 15.32
N ALA A 140 -21.50 11.34 15.37
CA ALA A 140 -21.49 10.25 16.33
C ALA A 140 -21.69 10.76 17.76
N ARG A 141 -20.95 11.80 18.14
CA ARG A 141 -20.99 12.32 19.50
C ARG A 141 -22.20 13.21 19.79
N GLU A 142 -22.39 14.28 19.02
CA GLU A 142 -23.30 15.38 19.34
C GLU A 142 -24.72 15.16 18.81
N VAL A 143 -24.86 14.42 17.70
CA VAL A 143 -26.17 14.16 17.08
C VAL A 143 -26.74 12.82 17.56
N ILE A 144 -25.93 11.76 17.54
CA ILE A 144 -26.36 10.40 17.83
C ILE A 144 -26.19 10.05 19.31
N GLY A 145 -25.14 10.58 19.96
CA GLY A 145 -24.73 10.13 21.30
C GLY A 145 -24.25 8.67 21.28
N ALA A 146 -23.43 8.33 20.29
CA ALA A 146 -22.89 7.00 20.04
C ALA A 146 -21.76 6.66 21.02
N LYS A 147 -21.60 5.36 21.29
CA LYS A 147 -20.49 4.80 22.09
C LYS A 147 -19.18 4.79 21.33
N PHE A 148 -19.27 4.65 20.01
CA PHE A 148 -18.15 4.60 19.10
C PHE A 148 -18.56 5.15 17.73
N PHE A 149 -17.57 5.46 16.91
CA PHE A 149 -17.76 5.43 15.47
C PHE A 149 -16.74 4.52 14.80
N LEU A 150 -17.11 4.01 13.64
CA LEU A 150 -16.35 3.05 12.86
C LEU A 150 -16.06 3.59 11.46
N PHE A 151 -14.91 3.27 10.89
CA PHE A 151 -14.59 3.47 9.49
C PHE A 151 -13.75 2.33 8.91
N HIS A 152 -13.81 2.18 7.59
CA HIS A 152 -12.99 1.23 6.84
C HIS A 152 -11.59 1.77 6.58
N THR A 153 -10.57 0.90 6.61
CA THR A 153 -9.18 1.31 6.41
C THR A 153 -8.86 1.78 4.99
N SER A 154 -9.03 0.89 4.01
CA SER A 154 -8.57 1.07 2.64
C SER A 154 -9.58 0.48 1.67
N SER A 155 -10.24 1.32 0.88
CA SER A 155 -11.13 0.90 -0.22
C SER A 155 -10.39 0.78 -1.55
N ARG A 156 -9.13 1.21 -1.62
CA ARG A 156 -8.29 1.15 -2.82
C ARG A 156 -7.29 0.02 -2.80
N ILE A 157 -6.95 -0.41 -4.00
CA ILE A 157 -5.78 -1.26 -4.22
C ILE A 157 -4.48 -0.56 -3.80
N ARG A 158 -3.49 -1.40 -3.54
CA ARG A 158 -2.09 -1.03 -3.35
C ARG A 158 -1.63 -0.11 -4.50
N PRO A 159 -1.01 1.04 -4.21
CA PRO A 159 -0.39 1.85 -5.24
C PRO A 159 0.73 1.07 -5.91
N HIS A 160 0.97 1.32 -7.20
CA HIS A 160 1.93 0.57 -8.00
C HIS A 160 3.37 1.01 -7.70
N VAL A 161 3.87 0.70 -6.50
CA VAL A 161 5.20 1.12 -6.03
C VAL A 161 6.36 0.41 -6.73
N THR A 162 6.14 -0.35 -7.80
CA THR A 162 7.17 -1.05 -8.60
C THR A 162 6.87 -0.90 -10.09
N PHE A 163 7.90 -0.81 -10.94
CA PHE A 163 7.73 -0.59 -12.39
C PHE A 163 7.21 -1.82 -13.15
N THR A 164 7.41 -3.03 -12.61
CA THR A 164 7.05 -4.30 -13.24
C THR A 164 5.56 -4.61 -13.18
N VAL A 165 4.82 -3.93 -12.32
CA VAL A 165 3.40 -4.17 -12.06
C VAL A 165 2.71 -2.81 -12.00
N GLY A 166 2.29 -2.22 -13.13
CA GLY A 166 1.57 -0.95 -13.05
C GLY A 166 1.03 -0.36 -14.34
N HIS A 167 -0.25 -0.01 -14.28
CA HIS A 167 -0.92 0.95 -15.16
C HIS A 167 -0.29 2.34 -15.00
N GLN A 168 -0.44 3.23 -16.00
CA GLN A 168 -0.06 4.63 -15.83
C GLN A 168 -0.95 5.28 -14.75
N GLU A 169 -0.37 5.64 -13.60
CA GLU A 169 -0.99 6.53 -12.62
C GLU A 169 -0.94 7.97 -13.15
N HIS A 170 -2.04 8.71 -12.98
CA HIS A 170 -2.07 10.13 -13.31
C HIS A 170 -1.34 10.94 -12.24
N SER A 171 -0.51 11.89 -12.68
CA SER A 171 0.08 12.86 -11.77
C SER A 171 -1.00 13.81 -11.25
N VAL A 172 -1.11 13.90 -9.93
CA VAL A 172 -2.02 14.80 -9.20
C VAL A 172 -1.28 15.38 -8.00
N GLN A 173 -1.82 16.44 -7.40
CA GLN A 173 -1.24 17.01 -6.19
C GLN A 173 -1.25 15.98 -5.06
N GLN A 174 -0.10 15.80 -4.41
CA GLN A 174 0.05 14.83 -3.32
C GLN A 174 0.26 15.53 -1.98
N ASN A 175 -0.36 14.96 -0.94
CA ASN A 175 -0.12 15.27 0.46
C ASN A 175 0.68 14.17 1.14
N SER A 176 1.47 14.58 2.13
CA SER A 176 2.01 13.67 3.14
C SER A 176 0.89 13.17 4.08
N PHE A 177 1.21 12.21 4.94
CA PHE A 177 0.27 11.70 5.96
C PHE A 177 -0.28 12.80 6.89
N SER A 178 0.42 13.92 7.06
CA SER A 178 -0.04 15.02 7.91
C SER A 178 -0.99 16.00 7.21
N GLY A 179 -1.42 15.71 5.97
CA GLY A 179 -2.24 16.61 5.15
C GLY A 179 -1.47 17.82 4.60
N MET A 180 -0.18 17.94 4.91
CA MET A 180 0.69 18.95 4.32
C MET A 180 1.06 18.55 2.90
N ASN A 181 1.17 19.54 2.01
CA ASN A 181 1.72 19.36 0.68
C ASN A 181 3.04 18.59 0.73
N LEU A 182 3.22 17.57 -0.13
CA LEU A 182 4.33 16.63 -0.03
C LEU A 182 5.73 17.29 -0.01
N GLY A 183 6.01 18.20 -0.94
CA GLY A 183 7.29 18.92 -1.00
C GLY A 183 7.50 19.88 0.18
N GLN A 184 6.42 20.52 0.65
CA GLN A 184 6.48 21.38 1.84
C GLN A 184 6.79 20.56 3.09
N TRP A 185 6.14 19.40 3.25
CA TRP A 185 6.40 18.47 4.34
C TRP A 185 7.87 18.02 4.35
N MET A 186 8.42 17.58 3.22
CA MET A 186 9.85 17.21 3.13
C MET A 186 10.77 18.37 3.55
N SER A 187 10.42 19.59 3.14
CA SER A 187 11.17 20.79 3.48
C SER A 187 11.16 21.09 4.98
N GLU A 188 10.02 20.96 5.64
CA GLU A 188 9.92 21.18 7.08
C GLU A 188 10.58 20.05 7.89
N VAL A 189 10.55 18.81 7.40
CA VAL A 189 11.31 17.69 7.99
C VAL A 189 12.82 17.96 7.93
N ASP A 190 13.34 18.41 6.77
CA ASP A 190 14.77 18.68 6.60
C ASP A 190 15.27 19.85 7.47
N LYS A 191 14.41 20.85 7.69
CA LYS A 191 14.69 21.96 8.61
C LYS A 191 14.60 21.55 10.09
N GLY A 192 14.02 20.39 10.39
CA GLY A 192 13.72 19.97 11.76
C GLY A 192 12.56 20.75 12.41
N ASN A 193 11.72 21.37 11.58
CA ASN A 193 10.55 22.16 11.99
C ASN A 193 9.25 21.33 11.95
N PHE A 194 9.25 20.17 11.29
CA PHE A 194 8.08 19.31 11.23
C PHE A 194 7.78 18.72 12.61
N THR A 195 6.59 19.03 13.13
CA THR A 195 6.05 18.44 14.35
C THR A 195 5.21 17.21 13.98
N ASP A 196 5.59 16.04 14.49
CA ASP A 196 4.80 14.82 14.29
C ASP A 196 3.42 14.98 14.97
N PRO A 197 2.30 14.87 14.22
CA PRO A 197 0.98 15.18 14.75
C PRO A 197 0.57 14.37 15.98
N LYS A 198 1.06 13.14 16.09
CA LYS A 198 0.71 12.23 17.17
C LYS A 198 1.50 12.51 18.44
N THR A 199 2.81 12.70 18.29
CA THR A 199 3.69 12.87 19.45
C THR A 199 3.84 14.32 19.89
N GLY A 200 3.50 15.28 19.02
CA GLY A 200 3.71 16.71 19.26
C GLY A 200 5.19 17.11 19.28
N ASN A 201 6.11 16.21 18.91
CA ASN A 201 7.54 16.45 18.94
C ASN A 201 8.06 16.85 17.56
N ASN A 202 9.01 17.78 17.53
CA ASN A 202 9.75 18.09 16.31
C ASN A 202 10.66 16.92 15.93
N ILE A 203 10.52 16.47 14.69
CA ILE A 203 11.29 15.36 14.16
C ILE A 203 12.60 15.87 13.59
N LYS A 204 13.70 15.19 13.93
CA LYS A 204 15.02 15.43 13.37
C LYS A 204 15.48 14.16 12.66
N LEU A 205 15.82 14.28 11.39
CA LEU A 205 16.41 13.19 10.64
C LEU A 205 17.80 12.82 11.19
N PRO A 206 18.26 11.58 10.99
CA PRO A 206 19.63 11.20 11.28
C PRO A 206 20.64 12.11 10.56
N SER A 207 21.80 12.34 11.19
CA SER A 207 22.85 13.23 10.65
C SER A 207 23.22 12.87 9.21
N GLY A 208 23.22 13.88 8.33
CA GLY A 208 23.58 13.74 6.92
C GLY A 208 22.49 13.14 6.03
N LYS A 209 21.26 12.98 6.53
CA LYS A 209 20.07 12.65 5.74
C LYS A 209 19.25 13.91 5.43
N SER A 210 18.64 13.92 4.26
CA SER A 210 17.73 14.98 3.80
C SER A 210 16.70 14.34 2.85
N MET A 211 15.42 14.52 3.16
CA MET A 211 14.30 14.10 2.32
C MET A 211 14.35 14.82 0.98
N GLN A 212 14.68 16.12 0.93
CA GLN A 212 14.79 16.84 -0.34
C GLN A 212 15.93 16.31 -1.21
N GLN A 213 17.14 16.11 -0.66
CA GLN A 213 18.26 15.60 -1.46
C GLN A 213 18.02 14.15 -1.91
N TRP A 214 17.39 13.33 -1.07
CA TRP A 214 16.97 11.98 -1.44
C TRP A 214 15.89 11.99 -2.51
N PHE A 215 14.87 12.83 -2.37
CA PHE A 215 13.78 12.94 -3.33
C PHE A 215 14.32 13.36 -4.70
N LYS A 216 15.18 14.37 -4.75
CA LYS A 216 15.80 14.82 -6.00
C LYS A 216 16.63 13.72 -6.66
N ALA A 217 17.28 12.84 -5.89
CA ALA A 217 18.04 11.71 -6.42
C ALA A 217 17.15 10.56 -6.91
N ARG A 218 16.09 10.22 -6.17
CA ARG A 218 15.19 9.09 -6.48
C ARG A 218 14.13 9.41 -7.52
N PHE A 219 13.66 10.66 -7.54
CA PHE A 219 12.54 11.11 -8.35
C PHE A 219 12.93 12.28 -9.24
N THR A 220 14.16 12.28 -9.75
CA THR A 220 14.61 13.29 -10.73
C THR A 220 13.66 13.37 -11.94
N LYS A 221 13.03 12.25 -12.33
CA LYS A 221 12.01 12.19 -13.38
C LYS A 221 10.83 13.14 -13.11
N VAL A 222 10.37 13.23 -11.86
CA VAL A 222 9.30 14.16 -11.46
C VAL A 222 9.75 15.60 -11.71
N LEU A 223 11.00 15.92 -11.37
CA LEU A 223 11.56 17.26 -11.58
C LEU A 223 11.76 17.60 -13.07
N PHE A 224 12.12 16.62 -13.89
CA PHE A 224 12.12 16.79 -15.35
C PHE A 224 10.72 17.09 -15.89
N HIS A 225 9.70 16.37 -15.41
CA HIS A 225 8.32 16.60 -15.80
C HIS A 225 7.85 18.01 -15.45
N VAL A 226 8.22 18.52 -14.26
CA VAL A 226 7.97 19.90 -13.83
C VAL A 226 8.55 20.94 -14.79
N MET A 227 9.69 20.63 -15.42
CA MET A 227 10.32 21.48 -16.44
C MET A 227 9.72 21.32 -17.85
N GLY A 228 8.73 20.43 -18.04
CA GLY A 228 8.21 20.07 -19.35
C GLY A 228 9.18 19.23 -20.19
N LEU A 229 10.13 18.56 -19.55
CA LEU A 229 11.16 17.75 -20.20
C LEU A 229 10.92 16.26 -19.99
N ALA A 230 11.33 15.44 -20.96
CA ALA A 230 11.49 14.02 -20.73
C ALA A 230 12.69 13.78 -19.80
N GLY A 231 12.57 12.83 -18.88
CA GLY A 231 13.68 12.45 -18.01
C GLY A 231 14.82 11.81 -18.81
N ASP A 232 16.05 12.26 -18.58
CA ASP A 232 17.24 11.70 -19.21
C ASP A 232 17.62 10.35 -18.59
N VAL A 233 17.61 9.27 -19.38
CA VAL A 233 17.81 7.90 -18.86
C VAL A 233 19.16 7.73 -18.15
N GLY A 234 20.22 8.35 -18.66
CA GLY A 234 21.56 8.29 -18.06
C GLY A 234 21.59 8.93 -16.68
N MET A 235 21.02 10.14 -16.57
CA MET A 235 20.89 10.84 -15.30
C MET A 235 20.01 10.09 -14.29
N LEU A 236 18.86 9.59 -14.73
CA LEU A 236 17.95 8.81 -13.86
C LEU A 236 18.64 7.56 -13.31
N THR A 237 19.27 6.78 -14.18
CA THR A 237 19.97 5.52 -13.79
C THR A 237 21.14 5.79 -12.85
N PHE A 238 21.88 6.87 -13.08
CA PHE A 238 23.01 7.24 -12.25
C PHE A 238 22.57 7.70 -10.85
N LEU A 239 21.65 8.67 -10.77
CA LEU A 239 21.22 9.26 -9.51
C LEU A 239 20.44 8.28 -8.62
N GLU A 240 19.78 7.29 -9.22
CA GLU A 240 19.15 6.20 -8.48
C GLU A 240 20.15 5.35 -7.66
N ARG A 241 21.46 5.58 -7.75
CA ARG A 241 22.46 4.89 -6.91
C ARG A 241 22.87 5.71 -5.69
N HIS A 242 22.41 6.94 -5.59
CA HIS A 242 22.76 7.88 -4.53
C HIS A 242 21.54 8.19 -3.67
N GLU A 243 21.75 8.25 -2.36
CA GLU A 243 20.72 8.77 -1.43
C GLU A 243 20.73 10.30 -1.35
N ASP A 244 21.75 10.96 -1.90
CA ASP A 244 21.94 12.40 -1.81
C ASP A 244 22.32 12.92 -3.20
N PHE A 245 21.44 13.75 -3.77
CA PHE A 245 21.59 14.31 -5.10
C PHE A 245 22.89 15.09 -5.28
N ARG A 246 23.28 15.92 -4.29
CA ARG A 246 24.51 16.74 -4.39
C ARG A 246 25.75 15.86 -4.36
N LYS A 247 25.79 14.85 -3.49
CA LYS A 247 26.90 13.90 -3.47
C LYS A 247 27.01 13.10 -4.76
N GLY A 248 25.88 12.70 -5.35
CA GLY A 248 25.85 12.06 -6.67
C GLY A 248 26.43 12.97 -7.75
N ALA A 249 26.03 14.24 -7.78
CA ALA A 249 26.55 15.22 -8.73
C ALA A 249 28.06 15.48 -8.56
N GLU A 250 28.55 15.60 -7.31
CA GLU A 250 29.97 15.75 -7.01
C GLU A 250 30.78 14.52 -7.45
N GLU A 251 30.25 13.31 -7.21
CA GLU A 251 30.86 12.06 -7.66
C GLU A 251 30.94 12.00 -9.18
N ALA A 252 29.86 12.37 -9.89
CA ALA A 252 29.85 12.42 -11.35
C ALA A 252 30.95 13.34 -11.90
N GLY A 253 31.12 14.53 -11.31
CA GLY A 253 32.14 15.49 -11.75
C GLY A 253 33.56 14.99 -11.52
N LYS A 254 33.80 14.37 -10.36
CA LYS A 254 35.10 13.77 -10.02
C LYS A 254 35.43 12.61 -10.95
N GLU A 255 34.49 11.69 -11.15
CA GLU A 255 34.70 10.50 -11.99
C GLU A 255 34.80 10.85 -13.47
N LEU A 256 34.08 11.87 -13.96
CA LEU A 256 34.23 12.40 -15.30
C LEU A 256 35.67 12.86 -15.55
N GLY A 257 36.24 13.64 -14.62
CA GLY A 257 37.64 14.10 -14.72
C GLY A 257 38.62 12.93 -14.80
N ILE A 258 38.51 11.96 -13.89
CA ILE A 258 39.35 10.75 -13.87
C ILE A 258 39.24 9.95 -15.17
N LEU A 259 38.02 9.81 -15.69
CA LEU A 259 37.74 9.00 -16.87
C LEU A 259 38.21 9.68 -18.15
N ARG A 260 38.02 11.00 -18.25
CA ARG A 260 38.54 11.83 -19.35
C ARG A 260 40.06 11.75 -19.41
N ASP A 261 40.75 11.87 -18.27
CA ASP A 261 42.20 11.75 -18.21
C ASP A 261 42.65 10.34 -18.65
N LYS A 262 41.97 9.29 -18.19
CA LYS A 262 42.26 7.91 -18.62
C LYS A 262 42.09 7.73 -20.12
N ILE A 263 40.98 8.22 -20.72
CA ILE A 263 40.70 8.12 -22.16
C ILE A 263 41.76 8.89 -22.96
N TRP A 264 42.13 10.09 -22.49
CA TRP A 264 43.19 10.90 -23.08
C TRP A 264 44.51 10.14 -23.10
N PHE A 265 45.00 9.68 -21.95
CA PHE A 265 46.32 9.05 -21.85
C PHE A 265 46.38 7.66 -22.49
N SER A 266 45.31 6.86 -22.42
CA SER A 266 45.35 5.49 -22.97
C SER A 266 45.16 5.45 -24.48
N THR A 267 44.34 6.35 -25.02
CA THR A 267 43.80 6.19 -26.38
C THR A 267 44.06 7.42 -27.23
N VAL A 268 43.55 8.59 -26.82
CA VAL A 268 43.55 9.78 -27.68
C VAL A 268 44.97 10.28 -27.94
N LYS A 269 45.79 10.40 -26.88
CA LYS A 269 47.19 10.81 -26.96
C LYS A 269 47.97 9.93 -27.94
N ASN A 270 47.85 8.61 -27.80
CA ASN A 270 48.60 7.67 -28.64
C ASN A 270 48.17 7.74 -30.11
N LYS A 271 46.87 7.82 -30.38
CA LYS A 271 46.35 7.96 -31.76
C LYS A 271 46.71 9.29 -32.40
N MET A 272 46.67 10.38 -31.63
CA MET A 272 47.12 11.69 -32.13
C MET A 272 48.61 11.65 -32.44
N LEU A 273 49.43 11.09 -31.53
CA LEU A 273 50.86 10.90 -31.78
C LEU A 273 51.10 10.06 -33.03
N GLU A 274 50.40 8.94 -33.20
CA GLU A 274 50.49 8.08 -34.38
C GLU A 274 50.15 8.86 -35.66
N LYS A 275 48.99 9.53 -35.72
CA LYS A 275 48.55 10.34 -36.88
C LYS A 275 49.56 11.44 -37.24
N TYR A 276 50.00 12.21 -36.25
CA TYR A 276 50.93 13.32 -36.49
C TYR A 276 52.35 12.82 -36.78
N SER A 277 52.79 11.73 -36.17
CA SER A 277 54.06 11.08 -36.51
C SER A 277 54.03 10.55 -37.94
N GLU A 278 52.95 9.88 -38.36
CA GLU A 278 52.77 9.42 -39.74
C GLU A 278 52.80 10.59 -40.73
N ASN A 279 52.10 11.68 -40.42
CA ASN A 279 52.15 12.90 -41.24
C ASN A 279 53.57 13.48 -41.33
N ALA A 280 54.30 13.51 -40.22
CA ALA A 280 55.68 14.00 -40.20
C ALA A 280 56.63 13.07 -40.97
N GLU A 281 56.47 11.75 -40.85
CA GLU A 281 57.24 10.74 -41.57
C GLU A 281 56.97 10.79 -43.07
N ASN A 282 55.70 10.91 -43.48
CA ASN A 282 55.30 11.08 -44.88
C ASN A 282 55.88 12.37 -45.48
N ALA A 283 55.75 13.49 -44.77
CA ALA A 283 56.36 14.76 -45.19
C ALA A 283 57.89 14.65 -45.29
N GLN A 284 58.54 14.01 -44.32
CA GLN A 284 59.99 13.77 -44.32
C GLN A 284 60.43 12.87 -45.48
N SER A 285 59.63 11.85 -45.80
CA SER A 285 59.86 10.95 -46.94
C SER A 285 59.80 11.70 -48.28
N ILE A 286 58.82 12.60 -48.45
CA ILE A 286 58.73 13.48 -49.63
C ILE A 286 59.95 14.39 -49.72
N ILE A 287 60.32 15.03 -48.62
CA ILE A 287 61.51 15.89 -48.53
C ILE A 287 62.78 15.13 -48.96
N ASN A 288 62.98 13.92 -48.42
CA ASN A 288 64.15 13.09 -48.73
C ASN A 288 64.15 12.63 -50.20
N SER A 289 63.00 12.17 -50.70
CA SER A 289 62.83 11.71 -52.08
C SER A 289 63.11 12.83 -53.09
N ARG A 290 62.61 14.05 -52.81
CA ARG A 290 62.84 15.23 -53.65
C ARG A 290 64.32 15.67 -53.63
N ARG A 291 64.95 15.64 -52.46
CA ARG A 291 66.40 15.93 -52.33
C ARG A 291 67.24 14.91 -53.09
N GLU A 292 66.92 13.63 -53.01
CA GLU A 292 67.63 12.57 -53.73
C GLU A 292 67.41 12.65 -55.24
N TYR A 293 66.19 12.95 -55.69
CA TYR A 293 65.86 13.19 -57.09
C TYR A 293 66.78 14.27 -57.70
N TYR A 294 66.88 15.44 -57.05
CA TYR A 294 67.77 16.50 -57.52
C TYR A 294 69.24 16.12 -57.40
N ARG A 295 69.65 15.40 -56.34
CA ARG A 295 71.02 14.90 -56.21
C ARG A 295 71.41 14.02 -57.40
N ARG A 296 70.56 13.08 -57.81
CA ARG A 296 70.78 12.24 -58.99
C ARG A 296 70.80 13.04 -60.29
N LEU A 297 69.96 14.06 -60.40
CA LEU A 297 69.88 14.91 -61.59
C LEU A 297 71.16 15.74 -61.80
N TYR A 298 71.75 16.24 -60.72
CA TYR A 298 72.87 17.19 -60.76
C TYR A 298 74.25 16.60 -60.40
N SER A 299 74.34 15.37 -59.90
CA SER A 299 75.61 14.75 -59.46
C SER A 299 76.66 14.61 -60.55
N ASN A 300 76.25 14.61 -61.82
CA ASN A 300 77.18 14.53 -62.96
C ASN A 300 77.82 15.89 -63.30
N GLN A 301 77.26 17.00 -62.79
CA GLN A 301 77.68 18.37 -63.11
C GLN A 301 78.38 19.06 -61.94
N PHE A 302 78.02 18.71 -60.71
CA PHE A 302 78.53 19.32 -59.49
C PHE A 302 78.95 18.25 -58.49
N SER A 303 79.92 18.56 -57.63
CA SER A 303 80.37 17.66 -56.56
C SER A 303 80.53 18.38 -55.23
N GLY A 304 80.57 17.62 -54.13
CA GLY A 304 80.77 18.13 -52.78
C GLY A 304 79.79 19.26 -52.41
N ALA A 305 80.31 20.38 -51.92
CA ALA A 305 79.52 21.52 -51.45
C ALA A 305 78.74 22.24 -52.58
N GLN A 306 79.28 22.26 -53.82
CA GLN A 306 78.60 22.90 -54.94
C GLN A 306 77.33 22.15 -55.34
N LEU A 307 77.35 20.82 -55.29
CA LEU A 307 76.18 19.98 -55.55
C LEU A 307 75.05 20.27 -54.56
N GLU A 308 75.36 20.35 -53.26
CA GLU A 308 74.36 20.63 -52.23
C GLU A 308 73.77 22.05 -52.35
N GLN A 309 74.57 23.06 -52.74
CA GLN A 309 74.04 24.40 -53.01
C GLN A 309 73.03 24.42 -54.16
N VAL A 310 73.31 23.70 -55.24
CA VAL A 310 72.39 23.60 -56.38
C VAL A 310 71.11 22.86 -56.00
N ILE A 311 71.22 21.76 -55.25
CA ILE A 311 70.05 21.01 -54.73
C ILE A 311 69.19 21.93 -53.86
N ASP A 312 69.78 22.63 -52.89
CA ASP A 312 69.05 23.54 -52.00
C ASP A 312 68.37 24.68 -52.77
N GLN A 313 69.01 25.22 -53.81
CA GLN A 313 68.40 26.25 -54.66
C GLN A 313 67.17 25.72 -55.42
N GLN A 314 67.24 24.49 -55.93
CA GLN A 314 66.12 23.86 -56.66
C GLN A 314 64.97 23.50 -55.73
N LEU A 315 65.28 22.94 -54.55
CA LEU A 315 64.27 22.61 -53.52
C LEU A 315 63.49 23.84 -53.06
N ARG A 316 64.13 25.03 -52.95
CA ARG A 316 63.44 26.28 -52.58
C ARG A 316 62.31 26.66 -53.55
N THR A 317 62.37 26.21 -54.80
CA THR A 317 61.32 26.46 -55.81
C THR A 317 60.42 25.26 -56.05
N ASP A 318 60.72 24.09 -55.45
CA ASP A 318 59.91 22.88 -55.60
C ASP A 318 58.66 22.96 -54.71
N ARG A 319 57.49 22.95 -55.36
CA ARG A 319 56.18 23.11 -54.70
C ARG A 319 55.88 21.96 -53.74
N GLU A 320 56.24 20.72 -54.09
CA GLU A 320 55.97 19.56 -53.24
C GLU A 320 56.91 19.54 -52.03
N TYR A 321 58.18 19.91 -52.22
CA TYR A 321 59.13 20.07 -51.11
C TYR A 321 58.64 21.14 -50.13
N ASN A 322 58.27 22.33 -50.62
CA ASN A 322 57.80 23.42 -49.77
C ASN A 322 56.50 23.04 -49.04
N SER A 323 55.56 22.38 -49.72
CA SER A 323 54.32 21.89 -49.06
C SER A 323 54.61 20.87 -47.96
N ALA A 324 55.55 19.94 -48.18
CA ALA A 324 55.95 18.96 -47.17
C ALA A 324 56.75 19.62 -46.02
N LEU A 325 57.56 20.64 -46.32
CA LEU A 325 58.31 21.40 -45.32
C LEU A 325 57.37 22.21 -44.41
N ASP A 326 56.35 22.86 -44.96
CA ASP A 326 55.34 23.56 -44.18
C ASP A 326 54.55 22.56 -43.31
N GLN A 327 54.19 21.40 -43.86
CA GLN A 327 53.51 20.35 -43.13
C GLN A 327 54.34 19.84 -41.95
N ILE A 328 55.63 19.55 -42.13
CA ILE A 328 56.49 19.04 -41.06
C ILE A 328 56.78 20.12 -40.00
N GLN A 329 56.96 21.38 -40.41
CA GLN A 329 57.15 22.51 -39.50
C GLN A 329 55.90 22.80 -38.66
N GLY A 330 54.70 22.61 -39.23
CA GLY A 330 53.45 22.66 -38.48
C GLY A 330 53.25 21.46 -37.55
N THR A 331 53.71 20.27 -37.96
CA THR A 331 53.41 19.01 -37.25
C THR A 331 54.33 18.74 -36.06
N ILE A 332 55.62 19.06 -36.14
CA ILE A 332 56.58 18.78 -35.06
C ILE A 332 56.24 19.50 -33.73
N PRO A 333 55.84 20.79 -33.72
CA PRO A 333 55.41 21.47 -32.49
C PRO A 333 54.22 20.75 -31.83
N ILE A 334 53.25 20.30 -32.63
CA ILE A 334 52.07 19.57 -32.16
C ILE A 334 52.48 18.25 -31.48
N ILE A 335 53.37 17.47 -32.09
CA ILE A 335 53.88 16.23 -31.48
C ILE A 335 54.55 16.52 -30.13
N ARG A 336 55.42 17.53 -30.07
CA ARG A 336 56.13 17.90 -28.83
C ARG A 336 55.16 18.31 -27.73
N GLU A 337 54.11 19.02 -28.09
CA GLU A 337 53.08 19.46 -27.17
C GLU A 337 52.26 18.29 -26.62
N ILE A 338 51.80 17.38 -27.49
CA ILE A 338 51.11 16.15 -27.09
C ILE A 338 52.00 15.31 -26.16
N GLN A 339 53.31 15.22 -26.46
CA GLN A 339 54.27 14.50 -25.63
C GLN A 339 54.45 15.12 -24.25
N ARG A 340 54.53 16.46 -24.15
CA ARG A 340 54.74 17.20 -22.90
C ARG A 340 53.64 17.04 -21.86
N ALA A 341 52.46 16.53 -22.24
CA ALA A 341 51.35 16.26 -21.32
C ALA A 341 51.01 17.46 -20.42
N VAL A 342 51.11 18.68 -20.96
CA VAL A 342 50.74 19.89 -20.21
C VAL A 342 49.25 19.77 -19.87
N HIS A 343 48.91 19.90 -18.58
CA HIS A 343 47.53 19.87 -18.11
C HIS A 343 46.68 20.87 -18.92
N GLU A 344 45.46 20.47 -19.28
CA GLU A 344 44.47 21.23 -20.08
C GLU A 344 44.37 22.73 -19.80
N LYS A 345 44.71 23.20 -18.60
CA LYS A 345 44.57 24.61 -18.20
C LYS A 345 45.58 25.56 -18.84
N ASP A 346 46.72 25.07 -19.33
CA ASP A 346 47.77 25.90 -19.93
C ASP A 346 47.93 25.72 -21.44
N LEU A 347 47.06 24.90 -22.05
CA LEU A 347 46.95 24.83 -23.49
C LEU A 347 46.20 26.07 -23.95
N SER A 348 46.87 27.02 -24.64
CA SER A 348 46.23 28.12 -25.36
C SER A 348 45.49 27.63 -26.63
N PHE A 349 44.77 26.53 -26.48
CA PHE A 349 44.16 25.73 -27.53
C PHE A 349 42.74 26.20 -27.74
N GLY A 350 42.56 27.00 -28.78
CA GLY A 350 41.26 27.53 -29.17
C GLY A 350 40.27 26.40 -29.47
N TYR A 351 39.01 26.68 -29.12
CA TYR A 351 37.74 26.16 -29.61
C TYR A 351 37.75 25.22 -30.85
N GLN A 352 38.63 25.42 -31.82
CA GLN A 352 38.83 24.54 -32.98
C GLN A 352 39.28 23.12 -32.65
N GLN A 353 40.02 22.87 -31.55
CA GLN A 353 40.51 21.50 -31.25
C GLN A 353 39.56 20.61 -30.46
N GLU A 354 38.77 21.16 -29.54
CA GLU A 354 37.61 20.44 -28.98
C GLU A 354 36.60 20.16 -30.09
N ARG A 355 36.40 21.11 -31.01
CA ARG A 355 35.61 20.90 -32.22
C ARG A 355 36.22 19.87 -33.16
N GLU A 356 37.54 19.81 -33.35
CA GLU A 356 38.22 18.77 -34.15
C GLU A 356 38.21 17.40 -33.47
N LYS A 357 38.20 17.33 -32.14
CA LYS A 357 38.12 16.10 -31.35
C LYS A 357 36.68 15.57 -31.34
N GLU A 358 35.69 16.46 -31.23
CA GLU A 358 34.28 16.17 -31.48
C GLU A 358 34.02 15.83 -32.96
N GLU A 359 34.66 16.52 -33.91
CA GLU A 359 34.58 16.26 -35.36
C GLU A 359 35.32 14.98 -35.74
N LEU A 360 36.41 14.59 -35.07
CA LEU A 360 37.07 13.28 -35.25
C LEU A 360 36.23 12.16 -34.65
N MET A 361 35.58 12.40 -33.50
CA MET A 361 34.58 11.47 -32.96
C MET A 361 33.36 11.36 -33.87
N ALA A 362 32.89 12.47 -34.46
CA ALA A 362 31.76 12.52 -35.39
C ALA A 362 32.13 11.99 -36.79
N GLN A 363 33.36 12.18 -37.28
CA GLN A 363 33.89 11.57 -38.49
C GLN A 363 33.98 10.06 -38.32
N TRP A 364 34.40 9.57 -37.15
CA TRP A 364 34.36 8.13 -36.83
C TRP A 364 32.93 7.55 -36.85
N VAL A 365 31.93 8.35 -36.46
CA VAL A 365 30.50 8.00 -36.57
C VAL A 365 30.00 8.04 -38.02
N ASN A 366 30.57 8.91 -38.86
CA ASN A 366 30.14 9.15 -40.24
C ASN A 366 30.91 8.35 -41.30
N GLU A 367 32.08 7.79 -41.00
CA GLU A 367 32.93 7.02 -41.93
C GLU A 367 32.46 5.56 -42.16
N GLY A 368 31.15 5.31 -42.11
CA GLY A 368 30.54 4.19 -42.86
C GLY A 368 30.47 2.83 -42.15
N VAL A 369 30.66 2.77 -40.83
CA VAL A 369 30.16 1.63 -40.04
C VAL A 369 28.82 2.04 -39.44
N ARG A 370 27.77 1.25 -39.69
CA ARG A 370 26.42 1.49 -39.19
C ARG A 370 26.48 1.91 -37.71
N PRO A 371 25.90 3.06 -37.30
CA PRO A 371 26.00 3.55 -35.92
C PRO A 371 25.69 2.47 -34.88
N ASP A 372 24.74 1.59 -35.17
CA ASP A 372 24.35 0.40 -34.43
C ASP A 372 25.47 -0.64 -34.23
N GLU A 373 26.39 -0.83 -35.18
CA GLU A 373 27.55 -1.73 -35.07
C GLU A 373 28.74 -1.10 -34.33
N THR A 374 28.86 0.24 -34.33
CA THR A 374 29.94 0.99 -33.65
C THR A 374 29.56 1.39 -32.22
N LEU A 375 28.30 1.78 -32.00
CA LEU A 375 27.71 2.03 -30.66
C LEU A 375 27.72 0.75 -29.81
N GLY A 376 27.58 -0.42 -30.44
CA GLY A 376 27.76 -1.73 -29.78
C GLY A 376 29.20 -2.01 -29.29
N LYS A 377 30.20 -1.25 -29.77
CA LYS A 377 31.63 -1.41 -29.44
C LYS A 377 32.25 -0.23 -28.69
N LEU A 378 31.50 0.86 -28.44
CA LEU A 378 31.95 1.92 -27.55
C LEU A 378 32.17 1.30 -26.17
N SER A 379 33.45 1.21 -25.77
CA SER A 379 33.85 0.50 -24.56
C SER A 379 32.98 0.93 -23.36
N PRO A 380 32.78 0.07 -22.35
CA PRO A 380 32.07 0.45 -21.12
C PRO A 380 32.56 1.79 -20.53
N ARG A 381 33.82 2.18 -20.76
CA ARG A 381 34.36 3.48 -20.33
C ARG A 381 33.74 4.68 -21.06
N TYR A 382 33.39 4.57 -22.34
CA TYR A 382 32.81 5.69 -23.08
C TYR A 382 31.34 5.91 -22.69
N LYS A 383 30.55 4.84 -22.54
CA LYS A 383 29.17 4.95 -22.01
C LYS A 383 29.17 5.62 -20.63
N LYS A 384 30.11 5.22 -19.77
CA LYS A 384 30.32 5.86 -18.45
C LYS A 384 30.62 7.35 -18.56
N HIS A 385 31.52 7.72 -19.47
CA HIS A 385 31.87 9.12 -19.72
C HIS A 385 30.64 9.92 -20.16
N GLN A 386 29.88 9.40 -21.12
CA GLN A 386 28.66 10.05 -21.60
C GLN A 386 27.65 10.25 -20.47
N THR A 387 27.37 9.22 -19.67
CA THR A 387 26.45 9.33 -18.53
C THR A 387 26.91 10.40 -17.52
N TYR A 388 28.19 10.44 -17.17
CA TYR A 388 28.70 11.49 -16.27
C TYR A 388 28.61 12.88 -16.89
N GLN A 389 28.90 13.00 -18.19
CA GLN A 389 28.80 14.27 -18.92
C GLN A 389 27.35 14.77 -18.97
N GLU A 390 26.38 13.89 -19.19
CA GLU A 390 24.94 14.20 -19.15
C GLU A 390 24.52 14.67 -17.76
N VAL A 391 24.89 13.94 -16.69
CA VAL A 391 24.61 14.36 -15.31
C VAL A 391 25.17 15.75 -15.03
N ILE A 392 26.43 16.00 -15.39
CA ILE A 392 27.08 17.30 -15.16
C ILE A 392 26.43 18.40 -16.01
N HIS A 393 26.10 18.11 -17.26
CA HIS A 393 25.37 19.03 -18.13
C HIS A 393 24.08 19.51 -17.46
N TYR A 394 23.24 18.58 -16.97
CA TYR A 394 21.98 18.94 -16.34
C TYR A 394 22.18 19.63 -15.00
N VAL A 395 23.07 19.15 -14.15
CA VAL A 395 23.35 19.79 -12.85
C VAL A 395 23.87 21.23 -13.02
N GLN A 396 24.67 21.50 -14.05
CA GLN A 396 25.20 22.85 -14.30
C GLN A 396 24.17 23.79 -14.94
N ARG A 397 23.28 23.26 -15.79
CA ARG A 397 22.27 24.07 -16.50
C ARG A 397 20.97 24.23 -15.74
N THR A 398 20.68 23.34 -14.79
CA THR A 398 19.42 23.29 -14.06
C THR A 398 19.64 23.53 -12.58
N ASP A 399 18.98 24.56 -12.05
CA ASP A 399 18.88 24.81 -10.62
C ASP A 399 17.80 23.91 -10.02
N PHE A 400 18.16 22.66 -9.69
CA PHE A 400 17.21 21.67 -9.17
C PHE A 400 16.61 22.06 -7.81
N ASP A 401 17.26 22.94 -7.04
CA ASP A 401 16.68 23.48 -5.82
C ASP A 401 15.50 24.42 -6.17
N LYS A 402 15.67 25.32 -7.15
CA LYS A 402 14.54 26.14 -7.65
C LYS A 402 13.43 25.33 -8.31
N VAL A 403 13.77 24.26 -9.04
CA VAL A 403 12.76 23.37 -9.64
C VAL A 403 11.94 22.67 -8.56
N PHE A 404 12.61 22.19 -7.50
CA PHE A 404 11.95 21.58 -6.35
C PHE A 404 11.07 22.58 -5.59
N ASP A 405 11.55 23.81 -5.38
CA ASP A 405 10.78 24.89 -4.78
C ASP A 405 9.54 25.21 -5.63
N PHE A 406 9.70 25.31 -6.96
CA PHE A 406 8.58 25.51 -7.86
C PHE A 406 7.57 24.36 -7.78
N TRP A 407 8.02 23.10 -7.87
CA TRP A 407 7.17 21.92 -7.70
C TRP A 407 6.37 21.96 -6.39
N THR A 408 7.04 22.31 -5.29
CA THR A 408 6.42 22.49 -3.97
C THR A 408 5.33 23.56 -3.99
N THR A 409 5.64 24.76 -4.53
CA THR A 409 4.67 25.87 -4.61
C THR A 409 3.49 25.62 -5.54
N LYS A 410 3.60 24.65 -6.46
CA LYS A 410 2.54 24.25 -7.39
C LYS A 410 1.73 23.05 -6.94
N GLY A 411 1.89 22.62 -5.69
CA GLY A 411 1.07 21.56 -5.12
C GLY A 411 1.70 20.17 -5.22
N SER A 412 2.98 20.06 -5.56
CA SER A 412 3.72 18.79 -5.56
C SER A 412 3.05 17.70 -6.38
N GLU A 413 2.76 18.00 -7.66
CA GLU A 413 2.11 17.04 -8.57
C GLU A 413 3.06 15.87 -8.89
N CYS A 414 2.61 14.65 -8.62
CA CYS A 414 3.27 13.39 -8.98
C CYS A 414 2.29 12.20 -8.84
N GLU A 415 2.73 11.00 -9.20
CA GLU A 415 2.00 9.76 -8.97
C GLU A 415 1.91 9.42 -7.46
N GLU A 416 0.88 8.68 -7.03
CA GLU A 416 0.66 8.37 -5.60
C GLU A 416 1.79 7.49 -5.04
N GLN A 417 2.31 6.57 -5.85
CA GLN A 417 3.47 5.75 -5.47
C GLN A 417 4.70 6.58 -5.03
N VAL A 418 4.87 7.79 -5.56
CA VAL A 418 5.99 8.68 -5.19
C VAL A 418 5.82 9.17 -3.74
N ALA A 419 4.59 9.55 -3.36
CA ALA A 419 4.27 9.94 -2.00
C ALA A 419 4.46 8.76 -1.03
N TYR A 420 3.99 7.58 -1.42
CA TYR A 420 4.14 6.36 -0.62
C TYR A 420 5.61 6.01 -0.36
N ARG A 421 6.45 6.04 -1.40
CA ARG A 421 7.90 5.78 -1.28
C ARG A 421 8.59 6.83 -0.40
N ALA A 422 8.17 8.10 -0.49
CA ALA A 422 8.69 9.17 0.37
C ALA A 422 8.35 8.96 1.84
N VAL A 423 7.09 8.64 2.16
CA VAL A 423 6.66 8.35 3.53
C VAL A 423 7.36 7.09 4.06
N ALA A 424 7.50 6.05 3.24
CA ALA A 424 8.25 4.84 3.60
C ALA A 424 9.70 5.16 4.00
N LYS A 425 10.42 5.95 3.19
CA LYS A 425 11.81 6.32 3.49
C LYS A 425 11.91 7.13 4.77
N TYR A 426 11.00 8.08 4.97
CA TYR A 426 10.90 8.85 6.21
C TYR A 426 10.72 7.93 7.42
N MET A 427 9.71 7.04 7.40
CA MET A 427 9.43 6.09 8.48
C MET A 427 10.63 5.21 8.79
N TYR A 428 11.32 4.69 7.77
CA TYR A 428 12.54 3.90 7.92
C TYR A 428 13.67 4.67 8.62
N TRP A 429 13.90 5.94 8.25
CA TRP A 429 14.96 6.76 8.84
C TRP A 429 14.69 7.14 10.29
N ILE A 430 13.44 7.44 10.64
CA ILE A 430 13.08 7.79 12.02
C ILE A 430 12.81 6.57 12.90
N LYS A 431 12.90 5.35 12.33
CA LYS A 431 12.55 4.08 12.97
C LYS A 431 11.13 4.12 13.55
N ASP A 432 10.19 4.56 12.71
CA ASP A 432 8.78 4.65 13.06
C ASP A 432 8.29 3.30 13.62
N PRO A 433 7.61 3.27 14.78
CA PRO A 433 7.20 2.02 15.41
C PRO A 433 6.31 1.13 14.52
N ILE A 434 5.43 1.72 13.71
CA ILE A 434 4.57 0.99 12.78
C ILE A 434 5.44 0.30 11.71
N TRP A 435 6.41 1.04 11.16
CA TRP A 435 7.37 0.49 10.20
C TRP A 435 8.17 -0.67 10.79
N MET A 436 8.67 -0.51 12.01
CA MET A 436 9.54 -1.50 12.63
C MET A 436 8.81 -2.80 13.01
N ASP A 437 7.52 -2.75 13.37
CA ASP A 437 6.73 -3.97 13.70
C ASP A 437 6.24 -4.67 12.42
N ILE A 438 5.88 -3.93 11.36
CA ILE A 438 5.34 -4.49 10.11
C ILE A 438 6.46 -4.92 9.15
N VAL A 439 7.35 -3.99 8.81
CA VAL A 439 8.41 -4.17 7.79
C VAL A 439 9.69 -4.65 8.44
N GLY A 440 10.09 -4.05 9.56
CA GLY A 440 11.38 -4.29 10.21
C GLY A 440 12.49 -3.36 9.71
N ASP A 441 13.75 -3.78 9.80
CA ASP A 441 14.92 -2.95 9.44
C ASP A 441 15.28 -2.96 7.94
N TYR A 442 14.33 -3.33 7.08
CA TYR A 442 14.54 -3.38 5.64
C TYR A 442 14.45 -1.97 5.04
N ASP A 443 15.44 -1.58 4.25
CA ASP A 443 15.44 -0.28 3.55
C ASP A 443 14.44 -0.29 2.37
N PRO A 444 13.46 0.63 2.31
CA PRO A 444 12.47 0.69 1.23
C PRO A 444 13.11 0.79 -0.15
N ASP A 445 14.19 1.57 -0.30
CA ASP A 445 14.85 1.73 -1.61
C ASP A 445 15.35 0.38 -2.14
N SER A 446 15.86 -0.47 -1.25
CA SER A 446 16.37 -1.79 -1.60
C SER A 446 15.24 -2.80 -1.85
N ILE A 447 14.12 -2.71 -1.11
CA ILE A 447 12.91 -3.51 -1.37
C ILE A 447 12.43 -3.23 -2.80
N ILE A 448 12.21 -1.96 -3.12
CA ILE A 448 11.72 -1.51 -4.43
C ILE A 448 12.68 -1.94 -5.54
N LYS A 449 13.98 -1.69 -5.37
CA LYS A 449 14.95 -2.06 -6.40
C LYS A 449 15.03 -3.56 -6.63
N CYS A 450 14.92 -4.37 -5.58
CA CYS A 450 14.83 -5.83 -5.73
C CYS A 450 13.57 -6.23 -6.51
N ALA A 451 12.43 -5.60 -6.23
CA ALA A 451 11.15 -5.91 -6.88
C ALA A 451 11.17 -5.51 -8.37
N ASP A 452 11.66 -4.30 -8.67
CA ASP A 452 11.82 -3.81 -10.05
C ASP A 452 12.73 -4.71 -10.90
N LEU A 453 13.66 -5.42 -10.26
CA LEU A 453 14.56 -6.39 -10.89
C LEU A 453 14.02 -7.83 -10.90
N GLY A 454 12.78 -8.05 -10.42
CA GLY A 454 12.15 -9.37 -10.34
C GLY A 454 12.88 -10.34 -9.41
N ARG A 455 13.56 -9.84 -8.37
CA ARG A 455 14.24 -10.69 -7.38
C ARG A 455 13.20 -11.28 -6.43
N SER A 456 13.26 -12.59 -6.17
CA SER A 456 12.41 -13.23 -5.16
C SER A 456 12.89 -12.99 -3.73
N GLN A 457 14.17 -12.63 -3.54
CA GLN A 457 14.79 -12.41 -2.24
C GLN A 457 15.37 -11.00 -2.11
N TYR A 458 15.18 -10.41 -0.92
CA TYR A 458 15.73 -9.11 -0.57
C TYR A 458 17.25 -9.10 -0.57
N ASN A 459 17.84 -8.03 -1.11
CA ASN A 459 19.26 -7.75 -1.04
C ASN A 459 19.51 -6.28 -0.66
N LYS A 460 20.00 -6.05 0.57
CA LYS A 460 20.39 -4.72 1.06
C LYS A 460 21.51 -4.05 0.25
N ASP A 461 22.32 -4.83 -0.47
CA ASP A 461 23.45 -4.38 -1.25
C ASP A 461 23.12 -4.31 -2.75
N ILE A 462 21.83 -4.35 -3.13
CA ILE A 462 21.38 -4.41 -4.54
C ILE A 462 21.94 -3.26 -5.39
N PHE A 463 22.05 -2.04 -4.84
CA PHE A 463 22.63 -0.89 -5.54
C PHE A 463 24.14 -1.01 -5.83
N LYS A 464 24.85 -1.95 -5.18
CA LYS A 464 26.27 -2.23 -5.41
C LYS A 464 26.51 -3.26 -6.52
N GLU A 465 25.50 -4.07 -6.87
CA GLU A 465 25.57 -5.09 -7.92
C GLU A 465 25.68 -4.47 -9.32
N PHE A 466 25.11 -3.30 -9.51
CA PHE A 466 25.09 -2.60 -10.80
C PHE A 466 26.22 -1.58 -10.86
N ASP A 467 26.82 -1.43 -12.03
CA ASP A 467 27.67 -0.29 -12.30
C ASP A 467 26.85 0.92 -12.76
N ILE A 468 27.53 2.04 -13.06
CA ILE A 468 26.85 3.28 -13.42
C ILE A 468 26.13 3.22 -14.77
N THR A 469 26.40 2.23 -15.62
CA THR A 469 25.70 2.04 -16.90
C THR A 469 24.49 1.11 -16.75
N GLY A 470 24.18 0.67 -15.52
CA GLY A 470 23.15 -0.34 -15.26
C GLY A 470 23.58 -1.76 -15.63
N GLU A 471 24.86 -1.97 -15.98
CA GLU A 471 25.39 -3.29 -16.29
C GLU A 471 25.69 -4.04 -14.98
N LYS A 472 25.29 -5.32 -14.90
CA LYS A 472 25.60 -6.17 -13.74
C LYS A 472 27.11 -6.35 -13.63
N LYS A 473 27.68 -6.03 -12.48
CA LYS A 473 29.06 -6.43 -12.16
C LYS A 473 29.09 -7.95 -12.02
N HIS A 474 30.09 -8.59 -12.62
CA HIS A 474 30.41 -9.99 -12.32
C HIS A 474 30.80 -10.09 -10.83
N PHE A 475 29.83 -10.35 -9.97
CA PHE A 475 30.06 -10.75 -8.59
C PHE A 475 30.04 -12.28 -8.54
N GLU A 476 31.09 -12.88 -7.98
CA GLU A 476 31.04 -14.28 -7.62
C GLU A 476 29.96 -14.46 -6.56
N GLU A 477 28.87 -15.18 -6.91
CA GLU A 477 27.81 -15.51 -5.97
C GLU A 477 28.38 -16.35 -4.83
N LYS A 478 28.70 -15.71 -3.70
CA LYS A 478 28.94 -16.43 -2.46
C LYS A 478 27.61 -17.05 -2.03
N LYS A 479 27.43 -18.35 -2.33
CA LYS A 479 26.31 -19.18 -1.85
C LYS A 479 26.27 -19.18 -0.32
N SER A 480 25.61 -18.21 0.30
CA SER A 480 25.36 -18.23 1.74
C SER A 480 24.28 -19.28 2.02
N HIS A 481 24.70 -20.44 2.53
CA HIS A 481 23.81 -21.46 3.05
C HIS A 481 23.28 -20.98 4.42
N SER A 482 22.10 -20.36 4.44
CA SER A 482 21.35 -20.21 5.69
C SER A 482 19.88 -20.54 5.42
N GLU A 483 19.42 -21.66 5.95
CA GLU A 483 18.06 -22.23 5.85
C GLU A 483 17.00 -21.45 6.67
N LYS A 484 17.15 -20.14 6.85
CA LYS A 484 16.05 -19.34 7.40
C LYS A 484 15.05 -19.06 6.28
N LYS A 485 13.77 -19.31 6.55
CA LYS A 485 12.64 -18.91 5.70
C LYS A 485 12.76 -17.40 5.44
N LYS A 486 13.36 -17.03 4.31
CA LYS A 486 13.58 -15.63 3.94
C LYS A 486 12.25 -15.06 3.48
N THR A 487 11.85 -13.94 4.09
CA THR A 487 10.75 -13.10 3.60
C THR A 487 10.98 -12.78 2.14
N THR A 488 9.96 -12.96 1.32
CA THR A 488 10.05 -12.69 -0.12
C THR A 488 10.05 -11.17 -0.36
N VAL A 489 10.51 -10.74 -1.52
CA VAL A 489 10.46 -9.31 -1.89
C VAL A 489 9.01 -8.84 -2.02
N ASP A 490 8.13 -9.67 -2.58
CA ASP A 490 6.71 -9.35 -2.74
C ASP A 490 6.05 -9.13 -1.37
N GLU A 491 6.26 -10.03 -0.40
CA GLU A 491 5.81 -9.85 0.99
C GLU A 491 6.33 -8.54 1.62
N LEU A 492 7.57 -8.13 1.30
CA LEU A 492 8.13 -6.87 1.80
C LEU A 492 7.53 -5.64 1.12
N VAL A 493 7.19 -5.73 -0.16
CA VAL A 493 6.48 -4.66 -0.89
C VAL A 493 5.09 -4.46 -0.28
N GLU A 494 4.35 -5.55 -0.06
CA GLU A 494 3.04 -5.50 0.59
C GLU A 494 3.12 -4.87 1.98
N LYS A 495 4.04 -5.35 2.82
CA LYS A 495 4.28 -4.81 4.16
C LYS A 495 4.67 -3.35 4.16
N MET A 496 5.50 -2.91 3.20
CA MET A 496 5.87 -1.50 3.05
C MET A 496 4.63 -0.64 2.78
N ILE A 497 3.77 -1.07 1.85
CA ILE A 497 2.52 -0.36 1.51
C ILE A 497 1.59 -0.32 2.72
N THR A 498 1.41 -1.44 3.42
CA THR A 498 0.59 -1.52 4.63
C THR A 498 1.10 -0.58 5.72
N ALA A 499 2.41 -0.53 5.97
CA ALA A 499 2.98 0.36 6.99
C ALA A 499 2.73 1.85 6.66
N VAL A 500 2.88 2.23 5.39
CA VAL A 500 2.59 3.61 4.95
C VAL A 500 1.10 3.92 5.05
N ALA A 501 0.23 3.01 4.62
CA ALA A 501 -1.22 3.16 4.74
C ALA A 501 -1.65 3.36 6.21
N CYS A 502 -1.11 2.56 7.13
CA CYS A 502 -1.27 2.76 8.57
C CYS A 502 -0.82 4.16 9.04
N LYS A 503 0.27 4.70 8.49
CA LYS A 503 0.74 6.05 8.81
C LYS A 503 -0.19 7.15 8.31
N TYR A 504 -0.84 6.96 7.16
CA TYR A 504 -1.87 7.89 6.68
C TYR A 504 -3.10 7.90 7.59
N ILE A 505 -3.57 6.73 8.06
CA ILE A 505 -4.65 6.64 9.07
C ILE A 505 -4.25 7.35 10.36
N GLU A 506 -3.03 7.12 10.86
CA GLU A 506 -2.50 7.85 12.02
C GLU A 506 -2.50 9.37 11.77
N GLY A 507 -2.08 9.80 10.58
CA GLY A 507 -2.14 11.18 10.15
C GLY A 507 -3.54 11.80 10.31
N HIS A 508 -4.55 11.20 9.68
CA HIS A 508 -5.94 11.66 9.78
C HIS A 508 -6.47 11.76 11.21
N LEU A 509 -6.10 10.82 12.07
CA LEU A 509 -6.57 10.81 13.46
C LEU A 509 -5.91 11.91 14.31
N TYR A 510 -4.65 12.24 14.06
CA TYR A 510 -3.84 13.09 14.94
C TYR A 510 -3.58 14.51 14.44
N VAL A 511 -3.77 14.81 13.15
CA VAL A 511 -3.66 16.19 12.63
C VAL A 511 -4.64 17.13 13.32
N SER A 512 -4.19 18.36 13.56
CA SER A 512 -4.94 19.42 14.25
C SER A 512 -4.60 20.81 13.68
N GLY A 513 -5.26 21.85 14.20
CA GLY A 513 -5.05 23.26 13.82
C GLY A 513 -6.20 23.84 13.01
N ASP A 514 -6.12 25.13 12.67
CA ASP A 514 -7.27 25.89 12.14
C ASP A 514 -7.90 25.32 10.85
N ILE A 515 -7.13 24.61 10.02
CA ILE A 515 -7.59 24.07 8.72
C ILE A 515 -7.93 22.57 8.81
N LEU A 516 -7.23 21.82 9.66
CA LEU A 516 -7.31 20.35 9.71
C LEU A 516 -7.84 19.81 11.04
N GLY A 517 -7.95 20.63 12.09
CA GLY A 517 -8.57 20.25 13.35
C GLY A 517 -10.09 20.18 13.26
N MET A 518 -10.73 19.81 14.37
CA MET A 518 -12.18 19.70 14.46
C MET A 518 -12.89 21.01 14.06
N ALA A 519 -12.36 22.18 14.44
CA ALA A 519 -13.01 23.47 14.11
C ALA A 519 -12.71 24.16 12.79
N ALA A 520 -12.10 23.48 11.83
CA ALA A 520 -12.02 24.07 10.50
C ALA A 520 -13.42 24.38 9.97
N GLU A 521 -13.58 25.48 9.21
CA GLU A 521 -14.73 25.95 8.40
C GLU A 521 -16.18 25.85 8.95
N PHE A 522 -16.49 25.10 10.00
CA PHE A 522 -17.85 24.88 10.49
C PHE A 522 -18.08 25.62 11.83
N PRO A 523 -19.09 26.52 11.90
CA PRO A 523 -19.40 27.31 13.08
C PRO A 523 -19.64 26.48 14.35
N GLU A 524 -20.28 25.31 14.23
CA GLU A 524 -20.61 24.40 15.32
C GLU A 524 -19.35 23.90 16.06
N PHE A 525 -18.24 23.78 15.35
CA PHE A 525 -17.00 23.27 15.92
C PHE A 525 -16.12 24.33 16.55
N LYS A 526 -16.43 25.63 16.44
CA LYS A 526 -15.50 26.73 16.77
C LYS A 526 -14.76 26.61 18.11
N HIS A 527 -15.36 25.90 19.08
CA HIS A 527 -14.82 25.61 20.40
C HIS A 527 -13.71 24.52 20.42
N LEU A 528 -13.50 23.78 19.32
CA LEU A 528 -12.60 22.63 19.15
C LEU A 528 -11.45 22.90 18.14
N LYS A 529 -11.07 24.16 17.95
CA LYS A 529 -10.22 24.60 16.82
C LYS A 529 -8.84 23.96 16.74
N ASP A 530 -8.32 23.55 17.89
CA ASP A 530 -6.98 22.98 18.01
C ASP A 530 -7.03 21.47 18.33
N GLU A 531 -8.21 20.84 18.25
CA GLU A 531 -8.36 19.41 18.54
C GLU A 531 -8.26 18.56 17.27
N SER A 532 -7.52 17.46 17.36
CA SER A 532 -7.58 16.39 16.37
C SER A 532 -8.81 15.52 16.59
N VAL A 533 -9.16 14.70 15.59
CA VAL A 533 -10.24 13.71 15.73
C VAL A 533 -9.99 12.81 16.94
N TYR A 534 -8.76 12.28 17.06
CA TYR A 534 -8.37 11.41 18.17
C TYR A 534 -8.54 12.08 19.54
N LYS A 535 -8.09 13.33 19.67
CA LYS A 535 -8.20 14.05 20.95
C LYS A 535 -9.65 14.30 21.31
N TYR A 536 -10.44 14.78 20.36
CA TYR A 536 -11.86 15.04 20.55
C TYR A 536 -12.62 13.79 21.02
N THR A 537 -12.38 12.66 20.36
CA THR A 537 -13.06 11.40 20.68
C THR A 537 -12.61 10.86 22.04
N LYS A 538 -11.32 11.03 22.38
CA LYS A 538 -10.77 10.67 23.69
C LYS A 538 -11.43 11.46 24.82
N ASP A 539 -11.51 12.78 24.68
CA ASP A 539 -12.11 13.65 25.68
C ASP A 539 -13.63 13.39 25.80
N ALA A 540 -14.28 13.04 24.68
CA ALA A 540 -15.67 12.61 24.64
C ALA A 540 -15.92 11.17 25.15
N LYS A 541 -14.85 10.42 25.44
CA LYS A 541 -14.86 8.99 25.79
C LYS A 541 -15.58 8.13 24.75
N MET A 542 -15.41 8.47 23.48
CA MET A 542 -15.99 7.76 22.36
C MET A 542 -14.92 6.92 21.68
N MET A 543 -15.20 5.64 21.49
CA MET A 543 -14.26 4.72 20.85
C MET A 543 -14.17 4.99 19.34
N ILE A 544 -13.02 4.63 18.76
CA ILE A 544 -12.75 4.64 17.33
C ILE A 544 -12.53 3.20 16.90
N PHE A 545 -13.40 2.70 16.02
CA PHE A 545 -13.21 1.40 15.40
C PHE A 545 -12.72 1.50 13.97
N ILE A 546 -11.79 0.63 13.65
CA ILE A 546 -11.10 0.56 12.37
C ILE A 546 -11.41 -0.81 11.80
N GLU A 547 -12.02 -0.86 10.63
CA GLU A 547 -12.49 -2.10 10.01
C GLU A 547 -11.71 -2.46 8.75
N THR A 548 -11.54 -3.76 8.49
CA THR A 548 -11.07 -4.25 7.19
C THR A 548 -12.09 -3.87 6.11
N SER A 549 -11.69 -3.20 5.03
CA SER A 549 -12.61 -2.87 3.94
C SER A 549 -12.94 -4.07 3.05
N MET A 550 -14.15 -4.06 2.48
CA MET A 550 -14.41 -4.82 1.25
C MET A 550 -13.60 -4.25 0.09
N PRO A 551 -13.03 -5.11 -0.78
CA PRO A 551 -12.43 -4.68 -2.02
C PRO A 551 -13.51 -4.34 -3.06
N PRO A 552 -13.24 -3.42 -3.98
CA PRO A 552 -14.02 -3.31 -5.21
C PRO A 552 -14.00 -4.63 -6.00
N GLU A 553 -15.05 -4.90 -6.76
CA GLU A 553 -15.14 -6.11 -7.59
C GLU A 553 -13.92 -6.22 -8.55
N GLY A 554 -13.26 -7.37 -8.53
CA GLY A 554 -12.06 -7.64 -9.32
C GLY A 554 -10.74 -7.13 -8.71
N GLN A 555 -10.79 -6.61 -7.48
CA GLN A 555 -9.63 -6.13 -6.71
C GLN A 555 -9.42 -6.92 -5.42
N GLU A 556 -9.98 -8.12 -5.34
CA GLU A 556 -9.89 -9.01 -4.19
C GLU A 556 -8.42 -9.38 -3.88
N GLY A 557 -7.99 -9.18 -2.63
CA GLY A 557 -6.62 -9.49 -2.20
C GLY A 557 -5.59 -8.41 -2.54
N GLU A 558 -6.02 -7.26 -3.07
CA GLU A 558 -5.12 -6.18 -3.50
C GLU A 558 -5.22 -4.91 -2.63
N LEU A 559 -5.99 -4.92 -1.54
CA LEU A 559 -6.10 -3.76 -0.65
C LEU A 559 -4.80 -3.48 0.12
N ARG A 560 -4.67 -2.23 0.59
CA ARG A 560 -3.46 -1.75 1.29
C ARG A 560 -3.30 -2.37 2.69
N ILE A 561 -4.41 -2.64 3.36
CA ILE A 561 -4.47 -3.26 4.70
C ILE A 561 -5.59 -4.30 4.66
N MET A 562 -5.29 -5.57 4.93
CA MET A 562 -6.26 -6.66 4.80
C MET A 562 -6.28 -7.59 6.01
N SER A 563 -5.11 -7.93 6.56
CA SER A 563 -5.04 -8.96 7.59
C SER A 563 -5.39 -8.41 8.98
N ALA A 564 -5.87 -9.29 9.86
CA ALA A 564 -6.08 -8.99 11.26
C ALA A 564 -4.77 -8.59 11.95
N HIS A 565 -3.65 -9.22 11.58
CA HIS A 565 -2.33 -8.84 12.11
C HIS A 565 -2.00 -7.37 11.84
N ASP A 566 -2.27 -6.88 10.62
CA ASP A 566 -1.97 -5.50 10.24
C ASP A 566 -2.81 -4.49 11.03
N HIS A 567 -4.12 -4.74 11.14
CA HIS A 567 -5.02 -3.87 11.89
C HIS A 567 -4.73 -3.87 13.39
N VAL A 568 -4.43 -5.04 13.96
CA VAL A 568 -4.02 -5.15 15.37
C VAL A 568 -2.71 -4.39 15.60
N THR A 569 -1.76 -4.46 14.68
CA THR A 569 -0.51 -3.71 14.75
C THR A 569 -0.77 -2.21 14.70
N LEU A 570 -1.66 -1.74 13.80
CA LEU A 570 -2.08 -0.35 13.73
C LEU A 570 -2.67 0.12 15.08
N VAL A 571 -3.70 -0.54 15.60
CA VAL A 571 -4.37 -0.19 16.87
C VAL A 571 -3.39 -0.16 18.04
N LYS A 572 -2.51 -1.17 18.12
CA LYS A 572 -1.46 -1.24 19.14
C LYS A 572 -0.54 -0.02 19.09
N HIS A 573 -0.19 0.44 17.90
CA HIS A 573 0.69 1.59 17.73
C HIS A 573 -0.03 2.93 17.85
N LEU A 574 -1.30 3.04 17.47
CA LEU A 574 -2.08 4.27 17.62
C LEU A 574 -2.14 4.69 19.10
N ASP A 575 -2.65 3.83 19.97
CA ASP A 575 -2.80 4.16 21.40
C ASP A 575 -2.83 2.94 22.34
N LYS A 576 -2.43 1.76 21.86
CA LYS A 576 -2.51 0.50 22.61
C LYS A 576 -3.94 0.12 23.01
N GLY A 577 -4.91 0.49 22.18
CA GLY A 577 -6.32 0.19 22.36
C GLY A 577 -6.96 0.95 23.52
N GLU A 578 -6.48 2.17 23.82
CA GLU A 578 -7.05 3.02 24.87
C GLU A 578 -8.43 3.52 24.47
N ILE A 579 -8.57 4.07 23.27
CA ILE A 579 -9.84 4.41 22.64
C ILE A 579 -9.98 3.86 21.22
N THR A 580 -8.91 3.29 20.65
CA THR A 580 -8.98 2.62 19.34
C THR A 580 -9.24 1.12 19.46
N GLY A 581 -9.86 0.53 18.44
CA GLY A 581 -10.05 -0.92 18.36
C GLY A 581 -10.17 -1.39 16.92
N TYR A 582 -9.84 -2.66 16.69
CA TYR A 582 -10.05 -3.31 15.41
C TYR A 582 -11.44 -3.95 15.38
N THR A 583 -12.17 -3.69 14.30
CA THR A 583 -13.35 -4.44 13.90
C THR A 583 -12.95 -5.49 12.89
N MET A 584 -13.00 -6.75 13.31
CA MET A 584 -12.72 -7.88 12.42
C MET A 584 -14.01 -8.33 11.76
N ASP A 585 -14.11 -8.10 10.46
CA ASP A 585 -15.20 -8.60 9.62
C ASP A 585 -14.77 -9.89 8.92
N PHE A 586 -15.50 -10.98 9.16
CA PHE A 586 -15.18 -12.27 8.53
C PHE A 586 -15.48 -12.31 7.04
N GLU A 587 -16.55 -11.67 6.59
CA GLU A 587 -16.92 -11.59 5.17
C GLU A 587 -15.83 -10.84 4.41
N HIS A 588 -15.45 -9.65 4.87
CA HIS A 588 -14.44 -8.80 4.24
C HIS A 588 -13.08 -9.50 4.15
N LEU A 589 -12.69 -10.25 5.18
CA LEU A 589 -11.48 -11.08 5.14
C LEU A 589 -11.58 -12.18 4.08
N THR A 590 -12.69 -12.93 4.04
CA THR A 590 -12.85 -14.00 3.05
C THR A 590 -12.93 -13.50 1.61
N VAL A 591 -13.56 -12.35 1.39
CA VAL A 591 -13.61 -11.68 0.08
C VAL A 591 -12.21 -11.21 -0.35
N ASN A 592 -11.36 -10.78 0.57
CA ASN A 592 -9.96 -10.46 0.30
C ASN A 592 -9.03 -11.69 0.20
N PHE A 593 -9.59 -12.90 0.03
CA PHE A 593 -8.87 -14.18 0.02
C PHE A 593 -8.01 -14.44 1.27
N VAL A 594 -8.30 -13.77 2.38
CA VAL A 594 -7.65 -14.01 3.66
C VAL A 594 -8.29 -15.25 4.30
N ARG A 595 -7.46 -16.26 4.57
CA ARG A 595 -7.90 -17.46 5.31
C ARG A 595 -7.97 -17.11 6.78
N VAL A 596 -9.18 -16.80 7.27
CA VAL A 596 -9.46 -16.36 8.65
C VAL A 596 -8.74 -17.22 9.71
N THR A 597 -8.79 -18.54 9.58
CA THR A 597 -8.09 -19.46 10.51
C THR A 597 -6.57 -19.25 10.55
N ASP A 598 -5.93 -19.04 9.40
CA ASP A 598 -4.48 -18.86 9.32
C ASP A 598 -4.09 -17.46 9.83
N ASP A 599 -4.94 -16.47 9.57
CA ASP A 599 -4.75 -15.10 10.04
C ASP A 599 -4.89 -14.98 11.56
N ILE A 600 -5.91 -15.61 12.17
CA ILE A 600 -6.04 -15.73 13.63
C ILE A 600 -4.81 -16.39 14.23
N LYS A 601 -4.31 -17.48 13.63
CA LYS A 601 -3.10 -18.17 14.11
C LYS A 601 -1.88 -17.27 14.09
N SER A 602 -1.78 -16.36 13.13
CA SER A 602 -0.66 -15.42 12.96
C SER A 602 -0.55 -14.39 14.10
N LEU A 603 -1.67 -14.06 14.75
CA LEU A 603 -1.70 -13.14 15.89
C LEU A 603 -0.86 -13.68 17.06
N LYS A 604 -0.12 -12.80 17.74
CA LYS A 604 0.64 -13.20 18.94
C LYS A 604 -0.31 -13.43 20.12
N GLU A 605 0.15 -14.16 21.12
CA GLU A 605 -0.63 -14.40 22.33
C GLU A 605 -0.96 -13.07 23.03
N GLY A 606 -2.25 -12.84 23.33
CA GLY A 606 -2.74 -11.60 23.93
C GLY A 606 -3.02 -10.46 22.95
N ASP A 607 -2.65 -10.58 21.66
CA ASP A 607 -2.90 -9.53 20.67
C ASP A 607 -4.38 -9.44 20.27
N ALA A 608 -5.16 -10.50 20.45
CA ALA A 608 -6.60 -10.45 20.13
C ALA A 608 -7.39 -9.51 21.07
N LYS A 609 -6.77 -8.98 22.14
CA LYS A 609 -7.39 -7.95 23.02
C LYS A 609 -7.65 -6.61 22.31
N TYR A 610 -6.97 -6.36 21.19
CA TYR A 610 -7.14 -5.17 20.36
C TYR A 610 -8.30 -5.33 19.35
N ILE A 611 -8.80 -6.55 19.19
CA ILE A 611 -10.06 -6.82 18.46
C ILE A 611 -11.19 -6.53 19.43
N LYS A 612 -11.87 -5.42 19.21
CA LYS A 612 -12.91 -4.89 20.10
C LYS A 612 -14.30 -5.03 19.50
N MET A 613 -14.38 -5.43 18.25
CA MET A 613 -15.62 -5.66 17.55
C MET A 613 -15.46 -6.75 16.51
N MET A 614 -16.53 -7.49 16.30
CA MET A 614 -16.67 -8.49 15.25
C MET A 614 -17.91 -8.15 14.43
N HIS A 615 -17.76 -8.02 13.12
CA HIS A 615 -18.87 -8.10 12.18
C HIS A 615 -19.00 -9.54 11.71
N ILE A 616 -20.19 -10.10 11.87
CA ILE A 616 -20.39 -11.54 11.77
C ILE A 616 -21.59 -11.85 10.90
N ASN A 617 -21.28 -12.50 9.78
CA ASN A 617 -22.22 -13.07 8.83
C ASN A 617 -21.84 -14.50 8.48
N ALA A 618 -22.68 -15.21 7.74
CA ALA A 618 -22.24 -16.49 7.18
C ALA A 618 -21.04 -16.23 6.24
N PRO A 619 -19.91 -16.92 6.44
CA PRO A 619 -18.65 -16.58 5.78
C PRO A 619 -18.68 -16.98 4.31
N ARG A 620 -19.18 -16.07 3.49
CA ARG A 620 -19.26 -16.23 2.04
C ARG A 620 -18.27 -15.28 1.40
N PRO A 621 -17.39 -15.75 0.49
CA PRO A 621 -16.50 -14.89 -0.27
C PRO A 621 -17.27 -14.21 -1.41
N ILE A 622 -18.35 -13.51 -1.07
CA ILE A 622 -19.25 -12.81 -1.99
C ILE A 622 -19.39 -11.40 -1.43
N ILE A 623 -19.05 -10.39 -2.24
CA ILE A 623 -19.08 -8.98 -1.83
C ILE A 623 -20.50 -8.58 -1.40
N GLY A 624 -20.64 -8.11 -0.16
CA GLY A 624 -21.89 -7.55 0.39
C GLY A 624 -23.04 -8.54 0.44
N ALA A 625 -22.73 -9.84 0.63
CA ALA A 625 -23.72 -10.87 0.79
C ALA A 625 -24.49 -10.72 2.09
N HIS A 626 -23.80 -10.34 3.17
CA HIS A 626 -24.33 -10.24 4.53
C HIS A 626 -25.25 -11.42 4.86
N ALA A 627 -24.80 -12.62 4.49
CA ALA A 627 -25.65 -13.80 4.44
C ALA A 627 -26.13 -14.19 5.85
N PRO A 628 -27.38 -14.65 6.01
CA PRO A 628 -27.89 -15.10 7.29
C PRO A 628 -27.15 -16.33 7.78
N ILE A 629 -27.18 -16.56 9.09
CA ILE A 629 -26.57 -17.71 9.77
C ILE A 629 -27.71 -18.66 10.17
N PRO A 630 -28.00 -19.72 9.39
CA PRO A 630 -29.07 -20.63 9.74
C PRO A 630 -28.71 -21.43 10.99
N LEU A 631 -29.71 -21.76 11.80
CA LEU A 631 -29.54 -22.75 12.87
C LEU A 631 -29.13 -24.10 12.28
N MET A 632 -28.38 -24.89 13.06
CA MET A 632 -27.83 -26.19 12.63
C MET A 632 -26.89 -26.13 11.41
N SER A 633 -26.47 -24.93 10.98
CA SER A 633 -25.57 -24.79 9.83
C SER A 633 -24.12 -25.07 10.21
N HIS A 634 -23.35 -25.52 9.22
CA HIS A 634 -21.90 -25.62 9.36
C HIS A 634 -21.25 -24.22 9.55
N ASP A 635 -21.85 -23.19 8.96
CA ASP A 635 -21.39 -21.80 9.10
C ASP A 635 -21.37 -21.37 10.57
N MET A 636 -22.43 -21.68 11.32
CA MET A 636 -22.52 -21.41 12.76
C MET A 636 -21.38 -22.06 13.54
N PHE A 637 -21.01 -23.31 13.21
CA PHE A 637 -19.89 -24.00 13.84
C PHE A 637 -18.54 -23.35 13.51
N VAL A 638 -18.31 -23.00 12.24
CA VAL A 638 -17.06 -22.38 11.76
C VAL A 638 -16.84 -21.02 12.42
N ILE A 639 -17.87 -20.19 12.46
CA ILE A 639 -17.84 -18.87 13.12
C ILE A 639 -17.49 -19.05 14.61
N TYR A 640 -18.13 -19.99 15.30
CA TYR A 640 -17.85 -20.24 16.72
C TYR A 640 -16.41 -20.68 16.96
N GLU A 641 -15.87 -21.56 16.12
CA GLU A 641 -14.46 -21.99 16.22
C GLU A 641 -13.51 -20.79 16.12
N TRP A 642 -13.73 -19.89 15.16
CA TRP A 642 -12.92 -18.67 15.02
C TRP A 642 -13.04 -17.75 16.24
N LEU A 643 -14.25 -17.52 16.75
CA LEU A 643 -14.48 -16.70 17.94
C LEU A 643 -13.81 -17.31 19.18
N PHE A 644 -13.85 -18.64 19.32
CA PHE A 644 -13.22 -19.35 20.42
C PHE A 644 -11.68 -19.25 20.38
N ASP A 645 -11.08 -19.35 19.20
CA ASP A 645 -9.64 -19.17 19.02
C ASP A 645 -9.20 -17.73 19.29
N LEU A 646 -9.99 -16.73 18.88
CA LEU A 646 -9.76 -15.32 19.22
C LEU A 646 -9.88 -15.07 20.73
N ARG A 647 -10.87 -15.69 21.40
CA ARG A 647 -11.01 -15.62 22.86
C ARG A 647 -9.77 -16.17 23.56
N LYS A 648 -9.26 -17.33 23.11
CA LYS A 648 -8.01 -17.91 23.64
C LYS A 648 -6.84 -16.96 23.51
N LYS A 649 -6.74 -16.25 22.38
CA LYS A 649 -5.71 -15.23 22.12
C LYS A 649 -5.94 -13.89 22.80
N GLY A 650 -6.99 -13.74 23.62
CA GLY A 650 -7.20 -12.56 24.47
C GLY A 650 -8.41 -11.69 24.15
N MET A 651 -9.24 -12.03 23.16
CA MET A 651 -10.48 -11.29 22.86
C MET A 651 -11.58 -11.58 23.89
N LYS A 652 -11.48 -10.95 25.07
CA LYS A 652 -12.40 -11.16 26.20
C LYS A 652 -13.60 -10.20 26.21
N ASN A 653 -13.44 -9.05 25.57
CA ASN A 653 -14.35 -7.92 25.63
C ASN A 653 -14.54 -7.36 24.21
N ALA A 654 -15.72 -7.55 23.62
CA ALA A 654 -15.99 -7.13 22.25
C ALA A 654 -17.47 -6.89 21.97
N TYR A 655 -17.77 -6.03 21.00
CA TYR A 655 -19.07 -5.96 20.34
C TYR A 655 -19.16 -7.05 19.30
N PHE A 656 -20.22 -7.84 19.31
CA PHE A 656 -20.55 -8.75 18.23
C PHE A 656 -21.75 -8.15 17.51
N ILE A 657 -21.49 -7.61 16.33
CA ILE A 657 -22.48 -6.97 15.47
C ILE A 657 -22.81 -7.93 14.34
N TRP A 658 -24.09 -8.28 14.23
CA TRP A 658 -24.57 -8.99 13.05
C TRP A 658 -24.98 -7.96 11.99
N GLU A 659 -24.35 -7.98 10.82
CA GLU A 659 -24.74 -7.11 9.72
C GLU A 659 -25.91 -7.73 8.96
N MET A 660 -27.09 -7.14 9.07
CA MET A 660 -28.29 -7.79 8.62
C MET A 660 -28.49 -7.63 7.10
N GLY A 661 -28.48 -8.75 6.39
CA GLY A 661 -28.97 -8.84 5.01
C GLY A 661 -30.51 -8.84 4.94
N GLY A 662 -31.07 -8.96 3.72
CA GLY A 662 -32.51 -8.85 3.48
C GLY A 662 -33.38 -10.08 3.83
N PHE A 663 -32.83 -11.17 4.38
CA PHE A 663 -33.60 -12.42 4.65
C PHE A 663 -33.03 -13.25 5.80
N GLY A 664 -33.81 -14.20 6.34
CA GLY A 664 -33.35 -15.18 7.34
C GLY A 664 -33.08 -14.61 8.74
N ILE A 665 -33.81 -13.55 9.10
CA ILE A 665 -33.46 -12.69 10.26
C ILE A 665 -33.56 -13.42 11.60
N ASP A 666 -34.68 -14.11 11.85
CA ASP A 666 -34.95 -14.70 13.16
C ASP A 666 -33.98 -15.84 13.52
N GLN A 667 -33.63 -16.70 12.55
CA GLN A 667 -32.70 -17.80 12.79
C GLN A 667 -31.29 -17.30 13.10
N SER A 668 -30.84 -16.27 12.39
CA SER A 668 -29.53 -15.66 12.60
C SER A 668 -29.42 -15.06 14.00
N ALA A 669 -30.45 -14.36 14.46
CA ALA A 669 -30.48 -13.79 15.81
C ALA A 669 -30.37 -14.87 16.91
N ILE A 670 -31.03 -16.02 16.74
CA ILE A 670 -30.94 -17.15 17.68
C ILE A 670 -29.54 -17.77 17.64
N ALA A 671 -29.00 -18.06 16.45
CA ALA A 671 -27.66 -18.62 16.29
C ALA A 671 -26.61 -17.73 16.95
N PHE A 672 -26.73 -16.41 16.77
CA PHE A 672 -25.82 -15.42 17.32
C PHE A 672 -25.81 -15.39 18.85
N ARG A 673 -27.00 -15.43 19.46
CA ARG A 673 -27.15 -15.52 20.93
C ARG A 673 -26.52 -16.80 21.48
N ASN A 674 -26.77 -17.94 20.83
CA ASN A 674 -26.21 -19.23 21.25
C ASN A 674 -24.68 -19.22 21.20
N MET A 675 -24.09 -18.61 20.16
CA MET A 675 -22.63 -18.43 20.07
C MET A 675 -22.07 -17.62 21.23
N VAL A 676 -22.68 -16.49 21.58
CA VAL A 676 -22.21 -15.66 22.70
C VAL A 676 -22.34 -16.38 24.04
N ILE A 677 -23.46 -17.06 24.28
CA ILE A 677 -23.70 -17.80 25.52
C ILE A 677 -22.62 -18.86 25.73
N GLU A 678 -22.37 -19.71 24.73
CA GLU A 678 -21.37 -20.77 24.84
C GLU A 678 -19.94 -20.21 24.88
N LEU A 679 -19.67 -19.11 24.17
CA LEU A 679 -18.36 -18.46 24.21
C LEU A 679 -18.07 -17.85 25.60
N ALA A 680 -19.08 -17.26 26.25
CA ALA A 680 -18.99 -16.73 27.60
C ALA A 680 -18.67 -17.85 28.63
N LYS A 681 -19.34 -19.01 28.50
CA LYS A 681 -19.07 -20.22 29.29
C LYS A 681 -17.66 -20.78 29.05
N GLY A 682 -17.06 -20.51 27.90
CA GLY A 682 -15.77 -21.05 27.49
C GLY A 682 -15.87 -22.51 27.02
N THR A 683 -17.03 -22.91 26.50
CA THR A 683 -17.27 -24.23 25.92
C THR A 683 -16.36 -24.43 24.69
N GLY A 684 -15.72 -25.59 24.56
CA GLY A 684 -14.91 -25.89 23.38
C GLY A 684 -15.79 -26.20 22.16
N PRO A 685 -15.33 -25.96 20.91
CA PRO A 685 -16.10 -26.30 19.71
C PRO A 685 -16.51 -27.78 19.63
N LYS A 686 -15.72 -28.68 20.21
CA LYS A 686 -16.00 -30.12 20.27
C LYS A 686 -16.97 -30.53 21.38
N ASP A 687 -17.23 -29.62 22.31
CA ASP A 687 -18.02 -29.84 23.53
C ASP A 687 -19.33 -29.04 23.47
N LEU A 688 -19.70 -28.51 22.29
CA LEU A 688 -20.92 -27.73 22.08
C LEU A 688 -22.17 -28.60 22.31
N PRO A 689 -23.13 -28.12 23.12
CA PRO A 689 -24.35 -28.86 23.42
C PRO A 689 -25.32 -28.86 22.21
N GLN A 690 -26.37 -29.69 22.23
CA GLN A 690 -27.33 -29.75 21.12
C GLN A 690 -28.14 -28.46 20.99
N GLU A 691 -28.44 -27.83 22.12
CA GLU A 691 -29.16 -26.58 22.26
C GLU A 691 -28.44 -25.41 21.57
N PHE A 692 -27.10 -25.47 21.47
CA PHE A 692 -26.32 -24.51 20.69
C PHE A 692 -26.83 -24.47 19.25
N TYR A 693 -27.13 -25.63 18.65
CA TYR A 693 -27.63 -25.73 17.29
C TYR A 693 -29.14 -25.46 17.17
N GLY A 694 -29.81 -25.09 18.25
CA GLY A 694 -31.28 -24.93 18.29
C GLY A 694 -32.02 -26.27 18.32
N ILE A 695 -31.34 -27.36 18.71
CA ILE A 695 -31.96 -28.68 18.88
C ILE A 695 -32.38 -28.78 20.36
N ASP A 696 -33.67 -28.56 20.60
CA ASP A 696 -34.29 -28.86 21.89
C ASP A 696 -34.81 -30.31 21.94
N ASP A 697 -35.23 -30.77 23.11
CA ASP A 697 -35.78 -32.11 23.32
C ASP A 697 -36.97 -32.42 22.40
N THR A 698 -37.75 -31.40 22.04
CA THR A 698 -38.95 -31.53 21.20
C THR A 698 -38.54 -31.77 19.75
N LEU A 699 -37.63 -30.96 19.22
CA LEU A 699 -37.09 -31.10 17.87
C LEU A 699 -36.32 -32.41 17.73
N TRP A 700 -35.53 -32.78 18.75
CA TRP A 700 -34.82 -34.05 18.79
C TRP A 700 -35.78 -35.25 18.75
N ALA A 701 -36.85 -35.22 19.55
CA ALA A 701 -37.88 -36.25 19.53
C ALA A 701 -38.58 -36.33 18.16
N ALA A 702 -38.94 -35.18 17.56
CA ALA A 702 -39.57 -35.12 16.25
C ALA A 702 -38.67 -35.69 15.13
N GLN A 703 -37.38 -35.34 15.12
CA GLN A 703 -36.41 -35.89 14.17
C GLN A 703 -36.22 -37.39 14.36
N HIS A 704 -36.19 -37.89 15.60
CA HIS A 704 -36.13 -39.32 15.87
C HIS A 704 -37.36 -40.08 15.35
N VAL A 705 -38.55 -39.51 15.51
CA VAL A 705 -39.79 -40.07 14.94
C VAL A 705 -39.70 -40.09 13.41
N ALA A 706 -39.25 -38.99 12.78
CA ALA A 706 -39.07 -38.92 11.33
C ALA A 706 -38.06 -39.97 10.84
N ILE A 707 -36.87 -40.07 11.46
CA ILE A 707 -35.85 -41.08 11.11
C ILE A 707 -36.42 -42.49 11.25
N ARG A 708 -37.20 -42.79 12.30
CA ARG A 708 -37.82 -44.11 12.48
C ARG A 708 -38.88 -44.39 11.42
N ASN A 709 -39.70 -43.41 11.07
CA ASN A 709 -40.76 -43.55 10.07
C ASN A 709 -40.19 -43.71 8.65
N HIS A 710 -39.07 -43.06 8.35
CA HIS A 710 -38.43 -43.07 7.03
C HIS A 710 -37.21 -44.00 6.94
N GLY A 711 -36.83 -44.69 8.02
CA GLY A 711 -35.63 -45.53 8.07
C GLY A 711 -35.65 -46.73 7.12
N LEU A 712 -36.84 -47.10 6.61
CA LEU A 712 -37.01 -48.15 5.61
C LEU A 712 -37.22 -47.62 4.19
N ASP A 713 -37.29 -46.29 3.98
CA ASP A 713 -37.47 -45.69 2.66
C ASP A 713 -36.40 -46.11 1.64
N PRO A 714 -35.11 -46.29 2.00
CA PRO A 714 -34.11 -46.81 1.04
C PRO A 714 -34.36 -48.25 0.57
N LEU A 715 -35.16 -49.02 1.31
CA LEU A 715 -35.56 -50.38 0.92
C LEU A 715 -36.85 -50.40 0.10
N LYS A 716 -37.53 -49.24 -0.01
CA LYS A 716 -38.80 -49.07 -0.70
C LYS A 716 -38.64 -49.42 -2.18
N GLY A 717 -39.28 -50.49 -2.63
CA GLY A 717 -39.15 -51.01 -4.01
C GLY A 717 -37.95 -51.92 -4.30
N MET A 718 -37.04 -52.14 -3.33
CA MET A 718 -35.99 -53.19 -3.43
C MET A 718 -36.48 -54.57 -2.98
N ILE A 719 -37.62 -54.62 -2.30
CA ILE A 719 -38.24 -55.84 -1.79
C ILE A 719 -39.52 -56.10 -2.61
N MET A 720 -39.58 -57.20 -3.36
CA MET A 720 -40.76 -57.66 -4.13
C MET A 720 -41.87 -58.21 -3.21
N VAL A 721 -42.23 -57.48 -2.16
CA VAL A 721 -43.40 -57.78 -1.33
C VAL A 721 -44.27 -56.53 -1.38
N PRO A 722 -45.58 -56.63 -1.69
CA PRO A 722 -46.45 -55.47 -1.78
C PRO A 722 -46.45 -54.74 -0.43
N GLU A 723 -45.84 -53.57 -0.43
CA GLU A 723 -45.78 -52.68 0.73
C GLU A 723 -47.18 -52.13 0.98
N VAL A 724 -47.82 -52.63 2.02
CA VAL A 724 -48.82 -51.85 2.75
C VAL A 724 -47.99 -50.85 3.58
N ASP A 725 -48.39 -49.58 3.66
CA ASP A 725 -47.64 -48.43 4.24
C ASP A 725 -47.17 -48.60 5.71
N HIS A 726 -47.35 -49.77 6.29
CA HIS A 726 -46.73 -50.21 7.52
C HIS A 726 -46.09 -51.58 7.26
N GLY A 727 -44.77 -51.69 7.43
CA GLY A 727 -43.92 -52.82 7.00
C GLY A 727 -44.32 -54.22 7.50
N VAL A 728 -43.51 -55.23 7.20
CA VAL A 728 -43.77 -56.69 7.32
C VAL A 728 -44.36 -57.17 8.68
N PHE A 729 -44.28 -56.37 9.75
CA PHE A 729 -44.91 -56.65 11.06
C PHE A 729 -46.33 -56.05 11.24
N SER A 730 -46.89 -55.36 10.25
CA SER A 730 -48.10 -54.55 10.39
C SER A 730 -49.37 -55.35 10.56
N LYS A 731 -49.49 -56.55 9.98
CA LYS A 731 -50.71 -57.33 10.15
C LYS A 731 -50.95 -57.71 11.62
N ALA A 732 -49.92 -58.19 12.31
CA ALA A 732 -50.00 -58.55 13.73
C ALA A 732 -50.13 -57.33 14.66
N ALA A 733 -49.56 -56.19 14.30
CA ALA A 733 -49.70 -54.94 15.06
C ALA A 733 -51.09 -54.30 14.87
N HIS A 734 -51.62 -54.36 13.64
CA HIS A 734 -52.94 -53.84 13.30
C HIS A 734 -54.05 -54.71 13.91
N GLU A 735 -53.90 -56.04 13.88
CA GLU A 735 -54.79 -57.00 14.55
C GLU A 735 -54.77 -56.86 16.08
N LYS A 736 -53.71 -56.27 16.67
CA LYS A 736 -53.59 -55.96 18.09
C LYS A 736 -54.01 -54.52 18.47
N GLY A 737 -54.52 -53.73 17.52
CA GLY A 737 -55.02 -52.38 17.78
C GLY A 737 -53.95 -51.29 17.96
N LYS A 738 -52.66 -51.60 17.76
CA LYS A 738 -51.53 -50.65 17.90
C LYS A 738 -51.57 -49.50 16.88
N ALA A 739 -52.20 -49.71 15.72
CA ALA A 739 -52.30 -48.70 14.67
C ALA A 739 -53.04 -47.43 15.14
N LYS A 740 -54.08 -47.58 15.97
CA LYS A 740 -54.84 -46.45 16.52
C LYS A 740 -54.05 -45.72 17.62
N GLU A 741 -53.28 -46.46 18.40
CA GLU A 741 -52.39 -45.90 19.43
C GLU A 741 -51.27 -45.06 18.78
N TRP A 742 -50.71 -45.52 17.65
CA TRP A 742 -49.73 -44.77 16.87
C TRP A 742 -50.31 -43.57 16.13
N GLU A 743 -51.53 -43.67 15.60
CA GLU A 743 -52.25 -42.49 15.08
C GLU A 743 -52.53 -41.46 16.18
N GLU A 744 -52.96 -41.89 17.36
CA GLU A 744 -53.21 -40.99 18.50
C GLU A 744 -51.92 -40.41 19.08
N GLU A 745 -50.80 -41.16 19.09
CA GLU A 745 -49.47 -40.64 19.44
C GLU A 745 -48.97 -39.57 18.45
N LYS A 746 -49.32 -39.70 17.17
CA LYS A 746 -49.00 -38.72 16.11
C LYS A 746 -49.62 -37.34 16.37
N TYR A 747 -50.69 -37.26 17.18
CA TYR A 747 -51.39 -36.01 17.53
C TYR A 747 -51.23 -35.61 19.01
N LYS A 748 -50.40 -36.33 19.79
CA LYS A 748 -50.22 -36.07 21.23
C LYS A 748 -49.02 -35.19 21.59
N TYR A 749 -48.18 -34.80 20.63
CA TYR A 749 -46.97 -34.00 20.85
C TYR A 749 -46.96 -32.75 19.99
#